data_AF-A0AAN9IEB9-F1
#
_entry.id   AF-A0AAN9IEB9-F1
#
_cell.length_a   1.000
_cell.length_b   1.000
_cell.length_c   1.000
_cell.angle_alpha   90.00
_cell.angle_beta   90.00
_cell.angle_gamma   90.00
#
_symmetry.space_group_name_H-M   'P 1'
#
loop_
_entity.id
_entity.type
_entity.pdbx_description
1 polymer ?
#
loop_
_entity_poly.entity_id
_entity_poly.type
_entity_poly.pdbx_seq_one_letter_code
_entity_poly.pdbx_strand_id
1 'polypeptide(L)'
;MNPSTLTPSSSSSSSSYSNTHRSLLQPSPFLNPALSQRRRFRVSFPRSSSSSSSSSEDDRTVPLRPPKELKGIEILVDKLSPPARLATSAVVLAGAVAAGYGLGSRFGGSRSAALGGAVALGAAGGAAAYALNAAAPQVAAVNLHNYVSGFDDPAKLKKEDIEVIASKYGVSKQDEAFKAEISDIYQEFVSSVLPPGREELRGDEVDKIVNFKNSLGIDDPDAAAMHMEIGRKIFRQRLEVGDRDGDIEQRRAFQKLIYVSNRVFGEASSFLLPWKRVFKITDSQVEVAIRDNAQRLYASKLKSVGRDIDEGQLVTLREAQLVYRLSDELAEDLFREHVRKLAEENISVALGVLKSRTRSVPGVNQAVEELDRILAFNNLLTSFKNHPDVDRFARGVGPISLVGGEYGGDRKIEDLKLLYRAYVTDALSGGRMEDNKLAALNQLRNIFGLGKREAGAISLDVTSKVYRKRLAQAVSGGELEMADSKAKFLQNLCDELHFDPEKASELHEEIYRQKLQQCVADGELSEEDVAALLRLRVMLCIPQQTVEVVHADICGSLFEKVVKEAIASGVDGYDAEIKKSVRKAAHGLRLTRETAMSIASKAVRKIFINYIKRARAAGNRTESAKELKKMIAFNTLVVTELVEDIKGESADVPTEEPEKELVNIETEDEEWDSLQSLKKIKPDKELVAKLGKTGQTEITLKDDLPERDRTDLYKTYLLFCLTGEVTRVPFGAQITTKKDDSEYVFLNQLGGILGLSGKEIVEVHRSLAEQAFRQQAEVILADGQLTKARVEQLNNLQKQVGLPQEYAQKIIKSITTTKMASAIETAVTQGRLNITQIRELKEADVDLDSMISESLRETLFKKTVDNVFSSGTGEFDEEEVYEKIPADLNINKEKARTVVSELARSRLSNSLIQAVALLRQRNRVGVVSSLNDLLACDKAVPSQQLSWEVPEELADLYTIYLKSDPAPEKLSRLQYLLGINDSTAAALRERGDRLLDVTAEEEEFVF
;
A
#
# COMPACT_ATOMS: atom_id res chain seq x y z
N MET A 1 13.20 12.25 29.78
CA MET A 1 12.05 12.91 30.46
C MET A 1 10.77 12.33 29.91
N ASN A 2 9.79 12.17 30.79
CA ASN A 2 8.57 11.38 30.68
C ASN A 2 7.45 12.08 29.83
N PRO A 3 6.31 11.40 29.58
CA PRO A 3 5.44 11.48 28.39
C PRO A 3 4.14 12.28 28.61
N SER A 4 3.24 12.34 27.61
CA SER A 4 1.78 12.60 27.69
C SER A 4 1.16 12.53 26.26
N THR A 5 0.30 11.58 25.86
CA THR A 5 -1.14 11.26 26.14
C THR A 5 -2.19 12.02 25.30
N LEU A 6 -3.20 11.25 24.84
CA LEU A 6 -4.65 11.53 24.57
C LEU A 6 -5.12 11.27 23.11
N THR A 7 -5.77 10.13 22.79
CA THR A 7 -7.24 9.77 22.71
C THR A 7 -7.80 9.84 21.25
N PRO A 8 -8.96 9.24 20.86
CA PRO A 8 -9.80 8.17 21.44
C PRO A 8 -10.23 7.05 20.43
N SER A 9 -11.08 6.17 20.95
CA SER A 9 -11.76 4.95 20.46
C SER A 9 -12.62 5.01 19.19
N SER A 10 -12.67 3.90 18.44
CA SER A 10 -13.92 3.32 17.91
C SER A 10 -13.78 1.81 17.63
N SER A 11 -14.87 1.09 17.84
CA SER A 11 -15.03 -0.36 17.85
C SER A 11 -15.43 -0.94 16.49
N SER A 12 -14.90 -2.12 16.12
CA SER A 12 -15.68 -3.18 15.46
C SER A 12 -14.89 -4.50 15.33
N SER A 13 -15.48 -5.53 15.94
CA SER A 13 -15.53 -6.95 15.55
C SER A 13 -14.62 -7.48 14.44
N SER A 14 -13.79 -8.46 14.78
CA SER A 14 -13.89 -9.82 14.21
C SER A 14 -12.86 -10.76 14.85
N SER A 15 -13.40 -11.81 15.45
CA SER A 15 -12.71 -12.91 16.09
C SER A 15 -12.20 -13.92 15.06
N SER A 16 -10.92 -14.27 15.12
CA SER A 16 -10.37 -15.51 14.58
C SER A 16 -9.27 -16.00 15.51
N TYR A 17 -9.57 -17.10 16.20
CA TYR A 17 -8.69 -17.77 17.14
C TYR A 17 -7.62 -18.56 16.37
N SER A 18 -6.35 -18.28 16.66
CA SER A 18 -5.22 -19.16 16.35
C SER A 18 -4.61 -19.71 17.64
N ASN A 19 -4.37 -21.01 17.62
CA ASN A 19 -3.76 -21.88 18.63
C ASN A 19 -2.55 -21.28 19.36
N THR A 20 -2.50 -21.52 20.68
CA THR A 20 -1.27 -21.45 21.47
C THR A 20 -0.92 -22.82 22.05
N HIS A 21 0.34 -23.19 21.86
CA HIS A 21 1.04 -24.25 22.58
C HIS A 21 1.42 -23.80 24.00
N ARG A 22 1.34 -24.73 24.97
CA ARG A 22 2.27 -25.02 26.10
C ARG A 22 1.48 -25.74 27.21
N SER A 23 1.77 -27.01 27.49
CA SER A 23 2.79 -27.54 28.42
C SER A 23 2.33 -27.65 29.88
N LEU A 24 2.64 -28.82 30.45
CA LEU A 24 3.01 -29.10 31.85
C LEU A 24 1.87 -29.24 32.89
N LEU A 25 1.67 -30.48 33.38
CA LEU A 25 2.01 -30.95 34.74
C LEU A 25 1.20 -32.20 35.16
N GLN A 26 1.91 -33.22 35.66
CA GLN A 26 1.33 -34.27 36.51
C GLN A 26 0.84 -33.67 37.85
N PRO A 27 -0.10 -34.36 38.53
CA PRO A 27 0.32 -35.07 39.74
C PRO A 27 -0.40 -36.43 39.98
N SER A 28 0.29 -37.32 40.66
CA SER A 28 -0.19 -38.57 41.31
C SER A 28 -0.69 -38.32 42.75
N PRO A 29 -1.03 -39.33 43.58
CA PRO A 29 -2.02 -40.43 43.51
C PRO A 29 -3.03 -40.31 44.71
N PHE A 30 -3.59 -41.42 45.24
CA PHE A 30 -4.59 -41.58 46.36
C PHE A 30 -6.06 -41.67 45.87
N LEU A 31 -6.95 -42.58 46.28
CA LEU A 31 -7.03 -43.62 47.33
C LEU A 31 -8.12 -44.64 46.91
N ASN A 32 -7.92 -45.93 47.20
CA ASN A 32 -8.96 -46.98 47.15
C ASN A 32 -9.89 -46.87 48.38
N PRO A 33 -11.08 -47.51 48.34
CA PRO A 33 -11.18 -48.77 49.08
C PRO A 33 -11.81 -49.96 48.33
N ALA A 34 -11.22 -51.10 48.65
CA ALA A 34 -11.66 -52.51 48.64
C ALA A 34 -13.16 -52.77 48.87
N LEU A 35 -13.77 -53.95 48.63
CA LEU A 35 -13.46 -55.24 48.00
C LEU A 35 -14.80 -56.01 48.10
N SER A 36 -15.13 -56.86 47.13
CA SER A 36 -15.50 -58.25 47.46
C SER A 36 -15.40 -59.16 46.24
N GLN A 37 -14.71 -60.27 46.48
CA GLN A 37 -14.22 -61.26 45.54
C GLN A 37 -15.33 -62.11 44.94
N ARG A 38 -15.10 -62.59 43.71
CA ARG A 38 -15.18 -64.04 43.44
C ARG A 38 -14.22 -64.46 42.33
N ARG A 39 -13.60 -65.60 42.58
CA ARG A 39 -12.36 -66.10 41.97
C ARG A 39 -12.55 -66.60 40.54
N ARG A 40 -11.51 -66.41 39.73
CA ARG A 40 -11.31 -66.99 38.40
C ARG A 40 -10.96 -68.47 38.51
N PHE A 41 -11.41 -69.27 37.54
CA PHE A 41 -10.61 -70.35 36.98
C PHE A 41 -10.25 -69.99 35.54
N ARG A 42 -8.98 -70.25 35.21
CA ARG A 42 -8.26 -69.91 33.99
C ARG A 42 -8.21 -71.19 33.14
N VAL A 43 -8.59 -71.11 31.87
CA VAL A 43 -8.12 -72.07 30.86
C VAL A 43 -7.65 -71.27 29.65
N SER A 44 -6.41 -71.52 29.29
CA SER A 44 -5.61 -70.90 28.22
C SER A 44 -5.46 -71.90 27.08
N PHE A 45 -5.51 -71.45 25.82
CA PHE A 45 -4.86 -72.11 24.66
C PHE A 45 -4.66 -71.09 23.50
N PRO A 46 -3.76 -71.36 22.53
CA PRO A 46 -2.56 -70.54 22.33
C PRO A 46 -2.56 -69.67 21.08
N ARG A 47 -1.55 -68.80 21.04
CA ARG A 47 -1.15 -67.92 19.93
C ARG A 47 -0.22 -68.69 18.99
N SER A 48 -0.49 -68.66 17.69
CA SER A 48 0.43 -69.15 16.65
C SER A 48 0.59 -68.10 15.56
N SER A 49 1.85 -67.88 15.18
CA SER A 49 2.34 -66.92 14.19
C SER A 49 3.07 -67.67 13.08
N SER A 50 2.85 -67.32 11.81
CA SER A 50 3.77 -67.49 10.65
C SER A 50 3.07 -66.86 9.43
N SER A 51 3.62 -65.80 8.82
CA SER A 51 4.69 -65.75 7.81
C SER A 51 4.23 -66.06 6.38
N SER A 52 4.58 -65.14 5.48
CA SER A 52 4.35 -65.06 4.05
C SER A 52 4.81 -66.26 3.22
N SER A 53 3.99 -66.67 2.26
CA SER A 53 4.37 -67.37 1.04
C SER A 53 3.41 -67.03 -0.10
N SER A 54 3.99 -66.80 -1.28
CA SER A 54 3.37 -66.46 -2.56
C SER A 54 2.60 -67.62 -3.22
N SER A 55 1.77 -67.25 -4.21
CA SER A 55 1.13 -68.02 -5.29
C SER A 55 0.02 -69.02 -4.94
N SER A 56 -1.23 -68.69 -5.29
CA SER A 56 -2.03 -69.31 -6.37
C SER A 56 -3.45 -68.70 -6.35
N GLU A 57 -4.01 -68.45 -7.53
CA GLU A 57 -5.45 -68.28 -7.72
C GLU A 57 -6.12 -69.57 -7.27
N ASP A 58 -6.94 -69.53 -6.23
CA ASP A 58 -7.89 -70.60 -5.92
C ASP A 58 -9.12 -69.99 -5.22
N ASP A 59 -10.28 -70.41 -5.70
CA ASP A 59 -11.62 -70.03 -5.28
C ASP A 59 -11.77 -70.04 -3.75
N ARG A 60 -12.19 -68.91 -3.18
CA ARG A 60 -12.66 -68.87 -1.79
C ARG A 60 -14.03 -69.54 -1.74
N THR A 61 -14.05 -70.85 -1.52
CA THR A 61 -15.26 -71.63 -1.22
C THR A 61 -16.00 -71.02 -0.02
N VAL A 62 -17.27 -70.69 -0.23
CA VAL A 62 -18.24 -70.22 0.77
C VAL A 62 -18.27 -71.20 1.96
N PRO A 63 -18.35 -70.74 3.23
CA PRO A 63 -18.44 -71.66 4.36
C PRO A 63 -19.72 -72.51 4.28
N LEU A 64 -19.54 -73.84 4.27
CA LEU A 64 -20.60 -74.84 4.16
C LEU A 64 -21.56 -74.77 5.36
N ARG A 65 -22.86 -74.66 5.08
CA ARG A 65 -23.93 -74.63 6.10
C ARG A 65 -24.08 -76.03 6.74
N PRO A 66 -24.12 -76.16 8.07
CA PRO A 66 -24.35 -77.47 8.70
C PRO A 66 -25.81 -77.92 8.50
N PRO A 67 -26.07 -79.18 8.11
CA PRO A 67 -27.43 -79.67 7.88
C PRO A 67 -28.25 -79.67 9.19
N LYS A 68 -29.53 -79.30 9.10
CA LYS A 68 -30.49 -79.32 10.22
C LYS A 68 -31.23 -80.66 10.26
N GLU A 69 -31.33 -81.27 11.44
CA GLU A 69 -32.04 -82.53 11.68
C GLU A 69 -33.52 -82.31 12.04
N LEU A 70 -34.43 -83.11 11.47
CA LEU A 70 -35.88 -83.12 11.77
C LEU A 70 -36.16 -83.85 13.10
N LYS A 71 -37.09 -83.35 13.93
CA LYS A 71 -37.38 -83.91 15.27
C LYS A 71 -38.85 -84.35 15.46
N GLY A 72 -39.05 -85.55 16.02
CA GLY A 72 -40.36 -86.02 16.49
C GLY A 72 -41.43 -86.16 15.39
N ILE A 73 -42.49 -85.36 15.47
CA ILE A 73 -43.65 -85.39 14.55
C ILE A 73 -43.26 -84.89 13.14
N GLU A 74 -42.20 -84.10 13.01
CA GLU A 74 -41.66 -83.58 11.75
C GLU A 74 -41.22 -84.69 10.78
N ILE A 75 -40.68 -85.79 11.31
CA ILE A 75 -40.24 -86.96 10.52
C ILE A 75 -41.45 -87.66 9.88
N LEU A 76 -42.61 -87.64 10.53
CA LEU A 76 -43.85 -88.18 9.99
C LEU A 76 -44.45 -87.26 8.93
N VAL A 77 -44.34 -85.95 9.13
CA VAL A 77 -44.80 -84.92 8.17
C VAL A 77 -43.97 -84.91 6.90
N ASP A 78 -42.66 -85.19 6.98
CA ASP A 78 -41.76 -85.27 5.81
C ASP A 78 -42.14 -86.39 4.82
N LYS A 79 -42.75 -87.46 5.33
CA LYS A 79 -43.14 -88.65 4.55
C LYS A 79 -44.55 -88.56 3.95
N LEU A 80 -45.35 -87.55 4.28
CA LEU A 80 -46.75 -87.46 3.91
C LEU A 80 -47.02 -86.26 2.98
N SER A 81 -47.68 -86.51 1.85
CA SER A 81 -48.10 -85.45 0.90
C SER A 81 -49.29 -84.63 1.46
N PRO A 82 -49.53 -83.38 0.98
CA PRO A 82 -50.62 -82.53 1.49
C PRO A 82 -52.02 -83.19 1.56
N PRO A 83 -52.52 -83.89 0.52
CA PRO A 83 -53.79 -84.60 0.61
C PRO A 83 -53.73 -85.81 1.55
N ALA A 84 -52.59 -86.49 1.66
CA ALA A 84 -52.40 -87.59 2.60
C ALA A 84 -52.37 -87.11 4.06
N ARG A 85 -51.83 -85.91 4.34
CA ARG A 85 -51.86 -85.28 5.67
C ARG A 85 -53.27 -84.87 6.10
N LEU A 86 -54.07 -84.31 5.17
CA LEU A 86 -55.47 -83.99 5.43
C LEU A 86 -56.31 -85.25 5.67
N ALA A 87 -56.08 -86.30 4.88
CA ALA A 87 -56.73 -87.60 5.08
C ALA A 87 -56.33 -88.25 6.44
N THR A 88 -55.04 -88.26 6.78
CA THR A 88 -54.57 -88.84 8.05
C THR A 88 -55.03 -88.03 9.26
N SER A 89 -55.04 -86.69 9.19
CA SER A 89 -55.60 -85.85 10.25
C SER A 89 -57.13 -86.04 10.41
N ALA A 90 -57.88 -86.20 9.33
CA ALA A 90 -59.30 -86.55 9.38
C ALA A 90 -59.55 -87.93 10.01
N VAL A 91 -58.70 -88.92 9.72
CA VAL A 91 -58.75 -90.25 10.35
C VAL A 91 -58.41 -90.18 11.84
N VAL A 92 -57.40 -89.40 12.25
CA VAL A 92 -57.04 -89.21 13.66
C VAL A 92 -58.18 -88.52 14.43
N LEU A 93 -58.81 -87.48 13.84
CA LEU A 93 -59.94 -86.79 14.44
C LEU A 93 -61.17 -87.71 14.55
N ALA A 94 -61.54 -88.39 13.47
CA ALA A 94 -62.68 -89.31 13.45
C ALA A 94 -62.45 -90.49 14.42
N GLY A 95 -61.23 -91.03 14.46
CA GLY A 95 -60.82 -92.08 15.39
C GLY A 95 -60.88 -91.62 16.85
N ALA A 96 -60.42 -90.40 17.15
CA ALA A 96 -60.44 -89.84 18.50
C ALA A 96 -61.87 -89.48 18.98
N VAL A 97 -62.72 -88.95 18.09
CA VAL A 97 -64.15 -88.71 18.38
C VAL A 97 -64.87 -90.03 18.64
N ALA A 98 -64.65 -91.05 17.79
CA ALA A 98 -65.25 -92.37 17.96
C ALA A 98 -64.78 -93.06 19.25
N ALA A 99 -63.47 -92.99 19.56
CA ALA A 99 -62.90 -93.52 20.79
C ALA A 99 -63.40 -92.77 22.03
N GLY A 100 -63.51 -91.44 21.97
CA GLY A 100 -64.06 -90.60 23.03
C GLY A 100 -65.52 -90.89 23.30
N TYR A 101 -66.32 -91.09 22.26
CA TYR A 101 -67.72 -91.47 22.38
C TYR A 101 -67.85 -92.85 23.07
N GLY A 102 -67.04 -93.82 22.65
CA GLY A 102 -67.03 -95.17 23.22
C GLY A 102 -66.50 -95.24 24.67
N LEU A 103 -65.49 -94.44 25.02
CA LEU A 103 -64.98 -94.36 26.39
C LEU A 103 -65.94 -93.61 27.31
N GLY A 104 -66.52 -92.50 26.84
CA GLY A 104 -67.53 -91.75 27.59
C GLY A 104 -68.81 -92.57 27.84
N SER A 105 -69.22 -93.42 26.88
CA SER A 105 -70.36 -94.33 27.05
C SER A 105 -70.07 -95.47 28.03
N ARG A 106 -68.83 -95.97 28.07
CA ARG A 106 -68.42 -97.08 28.96
C ARG A 106 -68.20 -96.66 30.41
N PHE A 107 -67.66 -95.47 30.66
CA PHE A 107 -67.30 -95.03 32.02
C PHE A 107 -68.31 -94.06 32.68
N GLY A 108 -69.12 -93.32 31.91
CA GLY A 108 -70.06 -92.31 32.44
C GLY A 108 -71.55 -92.66 32.33
N GLY A 109 -71.91 -93.79 31.71
CA GLY A 109 -73.25 -94.40 31.71
C GLY A 109 -74.42 -93.61 31.09
N SER A 110 -74.22 -92.36 30.69
CA SER A 110 -75.26 -91.47 30.14
C SER A 110 -74.90 -90.96 28.74
N ARG A 111 -75.93 -90.61 27.95
CA ARG A 111 -75.75 -90.04 26.60
C ARG A 111 -74.94 -88.73 26.66
N SER A 112 -75.08 -87.97 27.74
CA SER A 112 -74.32 -86.74 28.02
C SER A 112 -72.82 -87.02 28.22
N ALA A 113 -72.46 -88.10 28.92
CA ALA A 113 -71.06 -88.49 29.15
C ALA A 113 -70.38 -89.07 27.90
N ALA A 114 -71.11 -89.79 27.05
CA ALA A 114 -70.62 -90.24 25.73
C ALA A 114 -70.33 -89.05 24.81
N LEU A 115 -71.23 -88.07 24.76
CA LEU A 115 -71.01 -86.82 24.03
C LEU A 115 -69.85 -86.02 24.64
N GLY A 116 -69.74 -85.93 25.98
CA GLY A 116 -68.64 -85.26 26.66
C GLY A 116 -67.27 -85.90 26.40
N GLY A 117 -67.18 -87.23 26.41
CA GLY A 117 -65.96 -87.97 26.07
C GLY A 117 -65.56 -87.82 24.61
N ALA A 118 -66.54 -87.83 23.68
CA ALA A 118 -66.32 -87.59 22.25
C ALA A 118 -65.81 -86.18 21.99
N VAL A 119 -66.34 -85.18 22.71
CA VAL A 119 -65.87 -83.79 22.63
C VAL A 119 -64.46 -83.66 23.23
N ALA A 120 -64.16 -84.30 24.35
CA ALA A 120 -62.85 -84.22 25.00
C ALA A 120 -61.72 -84.88 24.17
N LEU A 121 -61.91 -86.12 23.70
CA LEU A 121 -60.92 -86.78 22.84
C LEU A 121 -60.96 -86.26 21.41
N GLY A 122 -62.12 -85.82 20.91
CA GLY A 122 -62.23 -85.09 19.64
C GLY A 122 -61.43 -83.77 19.67
N ALA A 123 -61.45 -83.04 20.79
CA ALA A 123 -60.61 -81.87 20.99
C ALA A 123 -59.12 -82.23 21.04
N ALA A 124 -58.74 -83.34 21.70
CA ALA A 124 -57.35 -83.82 21.72
C ALA A 124 -56.86 -84.31 20.34
N GLY A 125 -57.70 -85.04 19.61
CA GLY A 125 -57.43 -85.47 18.23
C GLY A 125 -57.39 -84.31 17.25
N GLY A 126 -58.24 -83.30 17.46
CA GLY A 126 -58.19 -82.01 16.77
C GLY A 126 -56.90 -81.25 17.04
N ALA A 127 -56.42 -81.24 18.29
CA ALA A 127 -55.14 -80.65 18.65
C ALA A 127 -53.94 -81.40 18.02
N ALA A 128 -53.98 -82.74 17.95
CA ALA A 128 -52.95 -83.54 17.28
C ALA A 128 -52.96 -83.37 15.74
N ALA A 129 -54.15 -83.33 15.13
CA ALA A 129 -54.34 -83.01 13.72
C ALA A 129 -53.86 -81.60 13.37
N TYR A 130 -54.12 -80.64 14.26
CA TYR A 130 -53.61 -79.27 14.15
C TYR A 130 -52.08 -79.25 14.27
N ALA A 131 -51.49 -79.93 15.25
CA ALA A 131 -50.03 -80.01 15.42
C ALA A 131 -49.32 -80.65 14.21
N LEU A 132 -49.90 -81.70 13.61
CA LEU A 132 -49.38 -82.33 12.39
C LEU A 132 -49.37 -81.39 11.19
N ASN A 133 -50.43 -80.60 11.00
CA ASN A 133 -50.50 -79.63 9.91
C ASN A 133 -49.66 -78.37 10.20
N ALA A 134 -49.55 -77.94 11.46
CA ALA A 134 -48.76 -76.79 11.88
C ALA A 134 -47.24 -77.01 11.81
N ALA A 135 -46.76 -78.27 11.82
CA ALA A 135 -45.35 -78.60 11.64
C ALA A 135 -44.89 -78.57 10.18
N ALA A 136 -45.81 -78.56 9.20
CA ALA A 136 -45.47 -78.60 7.78
C ALA A 136 -44.58 -77.44 7.29
N PRO A 137 -44.81 -76.17 7.69
CA PRO A 137 -43.93 -75.06 7.34
C PRO A 137 -42.51 -75.19 7.90
N GLN A 138 -42.36 -75.77 9.10
CA GLN A 138 -41.05 -75.98 9.73
C GLN A 138 -40.25 -77.08 9.02
N VAL A 139 -40.91 -78.17 8.62
CA VAL A 139 -40.29 -79.23 7.82
C VAL A 139 -39.88 -78.73 6.43
N ALA A 140 -40.70 -77.90 5.80
CA ALA A 140 -40.37 -77.26 4.52
C ALA A 140 -39.16 -76.33 4.66
N ALA A 141 -39.08 -75.56 5.74
CA ALA A 141 -37.94 -74.68 6.04
C ALA A 141 -36.64 -75.48 6.25
N VAL A 142 -36.66 -76.54 7.05
CA VAL A 142 -35.49 -77.40 7.29
C VAL A 142 -35.02 -78.09 6.00
N ASN A 143 -35.95 -78.54 5.15
CA ASN A 143 -35.60 -79.12 3.86
C ASN A 143 -35.03 -78.09 2.87
N LEU A 144 -35.54 -76.86 2.87
CA LEU A 144 -34.95 -75.76 2.09
C LEU A 144 -33.53 -75.44 2.58
N HIS A 145 -33.33 -75.37 3.90
CA HIS A 145 -32.01 -75.19 4.51
C HIS A 145 -31.01 -76.26 4.05
N ASN A 146 -31.42 -77.53 4.09
CA ASN A 146 -30.59 -78.66 3.70
C ASN A 146 -30.35 -78.70 2.19
N TYR A 147 -31.34 -78.31 1.37
CA TYR A 147 -31.17 -78.19 -0.08
C TYR A 147 -30.14 -77.11 -0.44
N VAL A 148 -30.21 -75.94 0.20
CA VAL A 148 -29.24 -74.84 0.00
C VAL A 148 -27.85 -75.21 0.52
N SER A 149 -27.77 -75.96 1.62
CA SER A 149 -26.49 -76.43 2.17
C SER A 149 -25.70 -77.38 1.24
N GLY A 150 -26.37 -77.94 0.22
CA GLY A 150 -25.75 -78.81 -0.79
C GLY A 150 -25.16 -78.07 -1.99
N PHE A 151 -25.25 -76.74 -2.07
CA PHE A 151 -24.66 -75.94 -3.14
C PHE A 151 -23.35 -75.25 -2.70
N ASP A 152 -22.31 -75.37 -3.52
CA ASP A 152 -21.05 -74.63 -3.32
C ASP A 152 -21.18 -73.13 -3.67
N ASP A 153 -22.13 -72.79 -4.56
CA ASP A 153 -22.45 -71.41 -4.95
C ASP A 153 -23.96 -71.15 -4.84
N PRO A 154 -24.41 -70.32 -3.88
CA PRO A 154 -25.82 -70.01 -3.67
C PRO A 154 -26.46 -69.25 -4.84
N ALA A 155 -25.69 -68.62 -5.74
CA ALA A 155 -26.23 -67.93 -6.91
C ALA A 155 -26.89 -68.87 -7.95
N LYS A 156 -26.70 -70.19 -7.84
CA LYS A 156 -27.30 -71.21 -8.71
C LYS A 156 -28.74 -71.57 -8.35
N LEU A 157 -29.25 -71.07 -7.23
CA LEU A 157 -30.60 -71.33 -6.76
C LEU A 157 -31.64 -70.72 -7.70
N LYS A 158 -32.58 -71.53 -8.21
CA LYS A 158 -33.69 -71.04 -9.05
C LYS A 158 -34.98 -70.88 -8.25
N LYS A 159 -35.80 -69.92 -8.68
CA LYS A 159 -37.14 -69.69 -8.13
C LYS A 159 -38.03 -70.92 -8.22
N GLU A 160 -37.87 -71.71 -9.29
CA GLU A 160 -38.57 -72.95 -9.54
C GLU A 160 -38.30 -73.99 -8.44
N ASP A 161 -37.06 -74.12 -7.97
CA ASP A 161 -36.67 -75.12 -6.97
C ASP A 161 -37.34 -74.86 -5.61
N ILE A 162 -37.47 -73.59 -5.25
CA ILE A 162 -38.15 -73.14 -4.02
C ILE A 162 -39.65 -73.40 -4.11
N GLU A 163 -40.25 -73.22 -5.30
CA GLU A 163 -41.67 -73.49 -5.55
C GLU A 163 -41.98 -74.99 -5.54
N VAL A 164 -41.05 -75.82 -6.03
CA VAL A 164 -41.15 -77.29 -5.94
C VAL A 164 -41.12 -77.75 -4.47
N ILE A 165 -40.25 -77.18 -3.64
CA ILE A 165 -40.19 -77.51 -2.21
C ILE A 165 -41.45 -77.01 -1.48
N ALA A 166 -41.91 -75.79 -1.76
CA ALA A 166 -43.13 -75.23 -1.16
C ALA A 166 -44.38 -76.05 -1.53
N SER A 167 -44.53 -76.43 -2.79
CA SER A 167 -45.65 -77.25 -3.28
C SER A 167 -45.63 -78.69 -2.74
N LYS A 168 -44.44 -79.30 -2.59
CA LYS A 168 -44.27 -80.63 -1.98
C LYS A 168 -44.87 -80.72 -0.58
N TYR A 169 -44.78 -79.65 0.20
CA TYR A 169 -45.31 -79.58 1.56
C TYR A 169 -46.61 -78.76 1.68
N GLY A 170 -47.19 -78.28 0.58
CA GLY A 170 -48.43 -77.48 0.57
C GLY A 170 -48.33 -76.17 1.37
N VAL A 171 -47.13 -75.58 1.42
CA VAL A 171 -46.81 -74.37 2.20
C VAL A 171 -46.78 -73.18 1.24
N SER A 172 -47.30 -72.04 1.69
CA SER A 172 -47.23 -70.78 0.96
C SER A 172 -45.91 -70.07 1.24
N LYS A 173 -45.45 -69.21 0.31
CA LYS A 173 -44.27 -68.36 0.53
C LYS A 173 -44.47 -67.34 1.68
N GLN A 174 -45.70 -67.16 2.15
CA GLN A 174 -46.06 -66.22 3.22
C GLN A 174 -46.09 -66.88 4.61
N ASP A 175 -45.89 -68.20 4.70
CA ASP A 175 -45.83 -68.88 5.99
C ASP A 175 -44.58 -68.49 6.78
N GLU A 176 -44.77 -68.14 8.06
CA GLU A 176 -43.77 -67.47 8.90
C GLU A 176 -42.44 -68.23 9.01
N ALA A 177 -42.49 -69.55 9.24
CA ALA A 177 -41.27 -70.37 9.38
C ALA A 177 -40.50 -70.54 8.06
N PHE A 178 -41.21 -70.65 6.94
CA PHE A 178 -40.60 -70.83 5.61
C PHE A 178 -40.00 -69.51 5.11
N LYS A 179 -40.71 -68.40 5.32
CA LYS A 179 -40.25 -67.04 5.04
C LYS A 179 -39.03 -66.65 5.88
N ALA A 180 -38.98 -67.05 7.16
CA ALA A 180 -37.82 -66.81 8.03
C ALA A 180 -36.56 -67.49 7.48
N GLU A 181 -36.66 -68.75 7.02
CA GLU A 181 -35.51 -69.45 6.45
C GLU A 181 -35.03 -68.85 5.11
N ILE A 182 -35.96 -68.41 4.24
CA ILE A 182 -35.61 -67.66 3.02
C ILE A 182 -34.88 -66.36 3.38
N SER A 183 -35.32 -65.68 4.43
CA SER A 183 -34.71 -64.44 4.92
C SER A 183 -33.31 -64.68 5.51
N ASP A 184 -33.12 -65.78 6.25
CA ASP A 184 -31.82 -66.20 6.79
C ASP A 184 -30.82 -66.54 5.67
N ILE A 185 -31.28 -67.27 4.64
CA ILE A 185 -30.48 -67.57 3.43
C ILE A 185 -30.04 -66.27 2.74
N TYR A 186 -30.96 -65.32 2.59
CA TYR A 186 -30.68 -64.01 2.02
C TYR A 186 -29.68 -63.21 2.86
N GLN A 187 -29.83 -63.20 4.19
CA GLN A 187 -28.95 -62.51 5.11
C GLN A 187 -27.50 -63.04 5.05
N GLU A 188 -27.34 -64.36 5.03
CA GLU A 188 -26.03 -65.01 4.92
C GLU A 188 -25.37 -64.70 3.58
N PHE A 189 -26.13 -64.75 2.48
CA PHE A 189 -25.64 -64.41 1.15
C PHE A 189 -25.14 -62.96 1.08
N VAL A 190 -25.96 -61.98 1.50
CA VAL A 190 -25.56 -60.57 1.51
C VAL A 190 -24.33 -60.34 2.41
N SER A 191 -24.24 -61.04 3.54
CA SER A 191 -23.06 -60.98 4.41
C SER A 191 -21.80 -61.58 3.77
N SER A 192 -21.94 -62.56 2.88
CA SER A 192 -20.83 -63.19 2.17
C SER A 192 -20.33 -62.37 0.98
N VAL A 193 -21.25 -61.68 0.29
CA VAL A 193 -20.93 -60.83 -0.88
C VAL A 193 -20.25 -59.52 -0.45
N LEU A 194 -20.56 -59.00 0.74
CA LEU A 194 -19.96 -57.77 1.24
C LEU A 194 -18.52 -58.01 1.76
N PRO A 195 -17.50 -57.40 1.13
CA PRO A 195 -16.12 -57.62 1.54
C PRO A 195 -15.84 -57.00 2.93
N PRO A 196 -14.97 -57.64 3.74
CA PRO A 196 -14.60 -57.14 5.07
C PRO A 196 -13.98 -55.73 5.00
N GLY A 197 -13.96 -55.00 6.12
CA GLY A 197 -13.69 -53.55 6.18
C GLY A 197 -12.43 -53.02 5.46
N ARG A 198 -11.44 -53.86 5.15
CA ARG A 198 -10.19 -53.51 4.45
C ARG A 198 -10.26 -53.57 2.93
N GLU A 199 -11.05 -54.49 2.36
CA GLU A 199 -11.13 -54.71 0.90
C GLU A 199 -12.14 -53.73 0.28
N GLU A 200 -11.88 -53.19 -0.91
CA GLU A 200 -12.83 -52.27 -1.59
C GLU A 200 -13.97 -53.06 -2.25
N LEU A 201 -15.08 -52.38 -2.56
CA LEU A 201 -16.14 -52.97 -3.39
C LEU A 201 -15.61 -53.18 -4.82
N ARG A 202 -16.05 -54.25 -5.47
CA ARG A 202 -15.66 -54.64 -6.84
C ARG A 202 -16.62 -54.05 -7.89
N GLY A 203 -17.84 -53.70 -7.49
CA GLY A 203 -18.86 -53.08 -8.33
C GLY A 203 -19.90 -54.07 -8.87
N ASP A 204 -19.69 -55.38 -8.72
CA ASP A 204 -20.58 -56.46 -9.13
C ASP A 204 -21.51 -56.96 -8.00
N GLU A 205 -21.27 -56.51 -6.76
CA GLU A 205 -22.00 -56.96 -5.58
C GLU A 205 -23.49 -56.62 -5.63
N VAL A 206 -23.83 -55.45 -6.17
CA VAL A 206 -25.22 -54.99 -6.30
C VAL A 206 -25.99 -55.93 -7.24
N ASP A 207 -25.43 -56.23 -8.40
CA ASP A 207 -26.07 -57.08 -9.41
C ASP A 207 -26.23 -58.52 -8.89
N LYS A 208 -25.22 -59.04 -8.19
CA LYS A 208 -25.29 -60.35 -7.51
C LYS A 208 -26.42 -60.40 -6.48
N ILE A 209 -26.57 -59.36 -5.66
CA ILE A 209 -27.62 -59.30 -4.64
C ILE A 209 -29.01 -59.14 -5.27
N VAL A 210 -29.16 -58.32 -6.30
CA VAL A 210 -30.43 -58.15 -7.02
C VAL A 210 -30.85 -59.45 -7.71
N ASN A 211 -29.92 -60.12 -8.41
CA ASN A 211 -30.20 -61.39 -9.07
C ASN A 211 -30.59 -62.49 -8.07
N PHE A 212 -29.91 -62.55 -6.92
CA PHE A 212 -30.22 -63.53 -5.88
C PHE A 212 -31.54 -63.23 -5.14
N LYS A 213 -31.83 -61.95 -4.89
CA LYS A 213 -33.13 -61.50 -4.36
C LYS A 213 -34.28 -61.94 -5.27
N ASN A 214 -34.11 -61.74 -6.58
CA ASN A 214 -35.10 -62.13 -7.58
C ASN A 214 -35.25 -63.66 -7.70
N SER A 215 -34.16 -64.42 -7.55
CA SER A 215 -34.21 -65.89 -7.58
C SER A 215 -34.87 -66.49 -6.34
N LEU A 216 -34.67 -65.88 -5.17
CA LEU A 216 -35.37 -66.25 -3.93
C LEU A 216 -36.85 -65.83 -3.94
N GLY A 217 -37.21 -64.79 -4.69
CA GLY A 217 -38.56 -64.24 -4.72
C GLY A 217 -38.97 -63.59 -3.40
N ILE A 218 -38.01 -62.95 -2.72
CA ILE A 218 -38.23 -62.20 -1.47
C ILE A 218 -38.74 -60.78 -1.78
N ASP A 219 -39.68 -60.30 -0.99
CA ASP A 219 -40.23 -58.94 -1.12
C ASP A 219 -39.23 -57.89 -0.59
N ASP A 220 -39.26 -56.69 -1.18
CA ASP A 220 -38.46 -55.52 -0.77
C ASP A 220 -38.47 -55.21 0.74
N PRO A 221 -39.61 -55.20 1.46
CA PRO A 221 -39.63 -54.96 2.90
C PRO A 221 -38.90 -56.02 3.71
N ASP A 222 -38.98 -57.28 3.32
CA ASP A 222 -38.34 -58.40 4.03
C ASP A 222 -36.83 -58.41 3.78
N ALA A 223 -36.42 -58.18 2.53
CA ALA A 223 -35.03 -57.98 2.17
C ALA A 223 -34.42 -56.76 2.89
N ALA A 224 -35.15 -55.65 3.01
CA ALA A 224 -34.70 -54.47 3.76
C ALA A 224 -34.54 -54.74 5.26
N ALA A 225 -35.42 -55.58 5.85
CA ALA A 225 -35.30 -56.03 7.24
C ALA A 225 -34.02 -56.85 7.46
N MET A 226 -33.62 -57.68 6.50
CA MET A 226 -32.36 -58.43 6.57
C MET A 226 -31.13 -57.52 6.46
N HIS A 227 -31.13 -56.53 5.57
CA HIS A 227 -30.05 -55.53 5.52
C HIS A 227 -29.94 -54.75 6.85
N MET A 228 -31.07 -54.48 7.52
CA MET A 228 -31.09 -53.89 8.86
C MET A 228 -30.42 -54.77 9.92
N GLU A 229 -30.61 -56.08 9.85
CA GLU A 229 -29.98 -57.02 10.78
C GLU A 229 -28.48 -57.14 10.57
N ILE A 230 -28.03 -57.14 9.31
CA ILE A 230 -26.60 -57.07 8.97
C ILE A 230 -26.01 -55.79 9.53
N GLY A 231 -26.70 -54.65 9.37
CA GLY A 231 -26.32 -53.38 10.00
C GLY A 231 -26.21 -53.47 11.51
N ARG A 232 -27.17 -54.14 12.19
CA ARG A 232 -27.14 -54.36 13.65
C ARG A 232 -25.96 -55.24 14.07
N LYS A 233 -25.62 -56.25 13.28
CA LYS A 233 -24.48 -57.14 13.52
C LYS A 233 -23.15 -56.38 13.42
N ILE A 234 -22.96 -55.60 12.36
CA ILE A 234 -21.76 -54.76 12.17
C ILE A 234 -21.65 -53.70 13.29
N PHE A 235 -22.77 -53.06 13.65
CA PHE A 235 -22.79 -52.07 14.72
C PHE A 235 -22.48 -52.67 16.10
N ARG A 236 -22.94 -53.90 16.39
CA ARG A 236 -22.57 -54.63 17.61
C ARG A 236 -21.09 -55.01 17.61
N GLN A 237 -20.58 -55.56 16.51
CA GLN A 237 -19.17 -55.90 16.36
C GLN A 237 -18.25 -54.68 16.56
N ARG A 238 -18.66 -53.51 16.08
CA ARG A 238 -17.96 -52.24 16.32
C ARG A 238 -17.84 -51.90 17.82
N LEU A 239 -18.89 -52.15 18.61
CA LEU A 239 -18.87 -51.91 20.06
C LEU A 239 -18.03 -52.95 20.82
N GLU A 240 -17.89 -54.16 20.27
CA GLU A 240 -17.15 -55.29 20.87
C GLU A 240 -15.64 -55.24 20.61
N VAL A 241 -15.21 -54.73 19.44
CA VAL A 241 -13.79 -54.79 19.01
C VAL A 241 -12.89 -53.80 19.77
N GLY A 242 -13.41 -52.68 20.29
CA GLY A 242 -12.70 -51.77 21.22
C GLY A 242 -11.44 -51.05 20.70
N ASP A 243 -10.80 -51.54 19.64
CA ASP A 243 -9.59 -50.99 19.01
C ASP A 243 -9.92 -49.92 17.96
N ARG A 244 -9.07 -48.90 17.84
CA ARG A 244 -9.24 -47.78 16.88
C ARG A 244 -9.27 -48.25 15.43
N ASP A 245 -8.39 -49.16 15.04
CA ASP A 245 -8.31 -49.65 13.65
C ASP A 245 -9.52 -50.54 13.31
N GLY A 246 -9.91 -51.41 14.25
CA GLY A 246 -11.12 -52.23 14.12
C GLY A 246 -12.40 -51.40 14.03
N ASP A 247 -12.50 -50.30 14.79
CA ASP A 247 -13.62 -49.35 14.69
C ASP A 247 -13.70 -48.70 13.30
N ILE A 248 -12.57 -48.31 12.71
CA ILE A 248 -12.53 -47.76 11.34
C ILE A 248 -12.95 -48.81 10.30
N GLU A 249 -12.48 -50.04 10.43
CA GLU A 249 -12.86 -51.15 9.53
C GLU A 249 -14.35 -51.45 9.58
N GLN A 250 -14.94 -51.52 10.77
CA GLN A 250 -16.37 -51.78 10.92
C GLN A 250 -17.23 -50.59 10.45
N ARG A 251 -16.76 -49.35 10.64
CA ARG A 251 -17.40 -48.16 10.04
C ARG A 251 -17.37 -48.21 8.51
N ARG A 252 -16.26 -48.60 7.90
CA ARG A 252 -16.17 -48.77 6.44
C ARG A 252 -17.07 -49.89 5.94
N ALA A 253 -17.10 -51.04 6.62
CA ALA A 253 -18.01 -52.14 6.29
C ALA A 253 -19.48 -51.69 6.35
N PHE A 254 -19.83 -50.90 7.38
CA PHE A 254 -21.16 -50.31 7.52
C PHE A 254 -21.49 -49.31 6.40
N GLN A 255 -20.54 -48.44 6.01
CA GLN A 255 -20.70 -47.52 4.88
C GLN A 255 -20.93 -48.26 3.54
N LYS A 256 -20.20 -49.35 3.30
CA LYS A 256 -20.40 -50.20 2.11
C LYS A 256 -21.80 -50.81 2.09
N LEU A 257 -22.24 -51.33 3.23
CA LEU A 257 -23.59 -51.87 3.36
C LEU A 257 -24.64 -50.79 3.06
N ILE A 258 -24.47 -49.55 3.55
CA ILE A 258 -25.38 -48.43 3.20
C ILE A 258 -25.42 -48.21 1.69
N TYR A 259 -24.24 -48.15 1.05
CA TYR A 259 -24.14 -47.93 -0.40
C TYR A 259 -24.84 -49.04 -1.20
N VAL A 260 -24.52 -50.30 -0.91
CA VAL A 260 -25.11 -51.47 -1.57
C VAL A 260 -26.61 -51.56 -1.33
N SER A 261 -27.07 -51.31 -0.09
CA SER A 261 -28.50 -51.33 0.23
C SER A 261 -29.27 -50.26 -0.53
N ASN A 262 -28.76 -49.02 -0.57
CA ASN A 262 -29.40 -47.94 -1.32
C ASN A 262 -29.49 -48.28 -2.82
N ARG A 263 -28.48 -48.99 -3.36
CA ARG A 263 -28.47 -49.44 -4.74
C ARG A 263 -29.44 -50.56 -5.06
N VAL A 264 -29.49 -51.58 -4.21
CA VAL A 264 -30.37 -52.75 -4.38
C VAL A 264 -31.85 -52.35 -4.31
N PHE A 265 -32.20 -51.38 -3.45
CA PHE A 265 -33.60 -50.96 -3.26
C PHE A 265 -34.01 -49.73 -4.08
N GLY A 266 -33.08 -48.91 -4.57
CA GLY A 266 -33.40 -47.78 -5.46
C GLY A 266 -34.46 -46.85 -4.87
N GLU A 267 -35.59 -46.67 -5.54
CA GLU A 267 -36.73 -45.86 -5.07
C GLU A 267 -37.44 -46.45 -3.85
N ALA A 268 -37.34 -47.76 -3.65
CA ALA A 268 -37.80 -48.47 -2.45
C ALA A 268 -36.86 -48.31 -1.24
N SER A 269 -35.84 -47.44 -1.32
CA SER A 269 -34.95 -47.13 -0.20
C SER A 269 -35.67 -46.48 1.00
N SER A 270 -36.93 -46.07 0.86
CA SER A 270 -37.79 -45.62 1.96
C SER A 270 -37.97 -46.69 3.05
N PHE A 271 -37.85 -47.98 2.70
CA PHE A 271 -37.83 -49.07 3.67
C PHE A 271 -36.58 -49.07 4.57
N LEU A 272 -35.55 -48.29 4.22
CA LEU A 272 -34.35 -48.08 5.03
C LEU A 272 -34.45 -46.84 5.96
N LEU A 273 -35.59 -46.11 5.99
CA LEU A 273 -35.80 -45.00 6.94
C LEU A 273 -35.55 -45.37 8.42
N PRO A 274 -35.87 -46.59 8.90
CA PRO A 274 -35.55 -47.01 10.26
C PRO A 274 -34.06 -47.00 10.61
N TRP A 275 -33.15 -47.05 9.62
CA TRP A 275 -31.70 -47.01 9.84
C TRP A 275 -31.27 -45.75 10.59
N LYS A 276 -31.88 -44.62 10.26
CA LYS A 276 -31.58 -43.29 10.84
C LYS A 276 -31.81 -43.29 12.35
N ARG A 277 -32.93 -43.87 12.78
CA ARG A 277 -33.34 -43.93 14.18
C ARG A 277 -32.54 -44.97 14.97
N VAL A 278 -32.30 -46.14 14.38
CA VAL A 278 -31.66 -47.27 15.06
C VAL A 278 -30.16 -47.05 15.25
N PHE A 279 -29.47 -46.48 14.27
CA PHE A 279 -28.01 -46.30 14.31
C PHE A 279 -27.58 -44.86 14.68
N LYS A 280 -28.53 -43.92 14.88
CA LYS A 280 -28.28 -42.50 15.16
C LYS A 280 -27.39 -41.83 14.09
N ILE A 281 -27.72 -42.03 12.83
CA ILE A 281 -26.93 -41.54 11.68
C ILE A 281 -27.66 -40.37 11.03
N THR A 282 -26.92 -39.33 10.66
CA THR A 282 -27.47 -38.15 9.97
C THR A 282 -27.55 -38.38 8.46
N ASP A 283 -28.43 -37.64 7.78
CA ASP A 283 -28.59 -37.73 6.32
C ASP A 283 -27.28 -37.40 5.59
N SER A 284 -26.52 -36.44 6.11
CA SER A 284 -25.17 -36.11 5.64
C SER A 284 -24.19 -37.29 5.72
N GLN A 285 -24.26 -38.14 6.74
CA GLN A 285 -23.38 -39.30 6.88
C GLN A 285 -23.74 -40.41 5.89
N VAL A 286 -25.03 -40.57 5.56
CA VAL A 286 -25.50 -41.49 4.52
C VAL A 286 -25.03 -41.03 3.15
N GLU A 287 -25.16 -39.74 2.85
CA GLU A 287 -24.67 -39.15 1.60
C GLU A 287 -23.14 -39.27 1.46
N VAL A 288 -22.38 -39.02 2.53
CA VAL A 288 -20.92 -39.23 2.55
C VAL A 288 -20.58 -40.69 2.32
N ALA A 289 -21.28 -41.63 2.95
CA ALA A 289 -21.06 -43.06 2.72
C ALA A 289 -21.30 -43.47 1.26
N ILE A 290 -22.33 -42.91 0.62
CA ILE A 290 -22.62 -43.18 -0.80
C ILE A 290 -21.54 -42.59 -1.70
N ARG A 291 -21.18 -41.33 -1.43
CA ARG A 291 -20.17 -40.58 -2.17
C ARG A 291 -18.80 -41.27 -2.11
N ASP A 292 -18.30 -41.58 -0.91
CA ASP A 292 -16.97 -42.15 -0.71
C ASP A 292 -16.80 -43.52 -1.39
N ASN A 293 -17.84 -44.37 -1.34
CA ASN A 293 -17.79 -45.68 -1.99
C ASN A 293 -17.89 -45.56 -3.51
N ALA A 294 -18.73 -44.67 -4.04
CA ALA A 294 -18.79 -44.38 -5.48
C ALA A 294 -17.47 -43.81 -6.00
N GLN A 295 -16.82 -42.90 -5.24
CA GLN A 295 -15.50 -42.36 -5.57
C GLN A 295 -14.43 -43.46 -5.63
N ARG A 296 -14.39 -44.38 -4.66
CA ARG A 296 -13.42 -45.49 -4.65
C ARG A 296 -13.61 -46.44 -5.83
N LEU A 297 -14.86 -46.80 -6.15
CA LEU A 297 -15.19 -47.62 -7.32
C LEU A 297 -14.76 -46.97 -8.63
N TYR A 298 -15.06 -45.67 -8.78
CA TYR A 298 -14.65 -44.91 -9.95
C TYR A 298 -13.12 -44.77 -10.04
N ALA A 299 -12.44 -44.48 -8.92
CA ALA A 299 -10.98 -44.42 -8.86
C ALA A 299 -10.32 -45.77 -9.19
N SER A 300 -10.90 -46.89 -8.77
CA SER A 300 -10.44 -48.23 -9.15
C SER A 300 -10.55 -48.45 -10.66
N LYS A 301 -11.66 -48.02 -11.27
CA LYS A 301 -11.84 -48.09 -12.72
C LYS A 301 -10.85 -47.17 -13.46
N LEU A 302 -10.57 -45.97 -12.94
CA LEU A 302 -9.59 -45.05 -13.51
C LEU A 302 -8.17 -45.63 -13.52
N LYS A 303 -7.78 -46.45 -12.53
CA LYS A 303 -6.46 -47.11 -12.54
C LYS A 303 -6.22 -48.02 -13.75
N SER A 304 -7.28 -48.50 -14.39
CA SER A 304 -7.18 -49.28 -15.63
C SER A 304 -6.94 -48.42 -16.88
N VAL A 305 -7.10 -47.10 -16.77
CA VAL A 305 -6.90 -46.15 -17.86
C VAL A 305 -5.46 -45.64 -17.85
N GLY A 306 -4.75 -45.98 -18.92
CA GLY A 306 -3.36 -45.56 -19.13
C GLY A 306 -3.26 -44.24 -19.90
N ARG A 307 -2.12 -44.07 -20.58
CA ARG A 307 -1.78 -42.87 -21.37
C ARG A 307 -2.38 -42.92 -22.78
N ASP A 308 -2.59 -44.13 -23.31
CA ASP A 308 -3.23 -44.36 -24.60
C ASP A 308 -4.74 -44.51 -24.38
N ILE A 309 -5.41 -43.36 -24.23
CA ILE A 309 -6.85 -43.29 -23.98
C ILE A 309 -7.58 -43.40 -25.32
N ASP A 310 -8.52 -44.35 -25.39
CA ASP A 310 -9.41 -44.53 -26.52
C ASP A 310 -10.82 -43.96 -26.23
N GLU A 311 -11.56 -43.61 -27.27
CA GLU A 311 -12.94 -43.10 -27.18
C GLU A 311 -13.84 -44.09 -26.45
N GLY A 312 -13.69 -45.40 -26.74
CA GLY A 312 -14.43 -46.46 -26.06
C GLY A 312 -14.17 -46.48 -24.54
N GLN A 313 -12.94 -46.22 -24.11
CA GLN A 313 -12.60 -46.16 -22.69
C GLN A 313 -13.28 -44.97 -22.00
N LEU A 314 -13.31 -43.79 -22.63
CA LEU A 314 -13.99 -42.61 -22.10
C LEU A 314 -15.50 -42.81 -21.97
N VAL A 315 -16.12 -43.51 -22.93
CA VAL A 315 -17.55 -43.87 -22.87
C VAL A 315 -17.80 -44.87 -21.74
N THR A 316 -16.99 -45.92 -21.61
CA THR A 316 -17.15 -46.89 -20.50
C THR A 316 -16.97 -46.26 -19.12
N LEU A 317 -16.10 -45.25 -18.98
CA LEU A 317 -15.97 -44.47 -17.76
C LEU A 317 -17.24 -43.65 -17.48
N ARG A 318 -17.83 -43.02 -18.50
CA ARG A 318 -19.09 -42.28 -18.37
C ARG A 318 -20.24 -43.20 -17.95
N GLU A 319 -20.34 -44.39 -18.54
CA GLU A 319 -21.32 -45.40 -18.15
C GLU A 319 -21.10 -45.87 -16.71
N ALA A 320 -19.85 -46.16 -16.32
CA ALA A 320 -19.51 -46.53 -14.94
C ALA A 320 -19.87 -45.42 -13.94
N GLN A 321 -19.64 -44.15 -14.28
CA GLN A 321 -20.02 -43.01 -13.46
C GLN A 321 -21.53 -42.96 -13.20
N LEU A 322 -22.35 -43.18 -14.24
CA LEU A 322 -23.80 -43.21 -14.15
C LEU A 322 -24.29 -44.40 -13.32
N VAL A 323 -23.71 -45.59 -13.52
CA VAL A 323 -24.00 -46.79 -12.71
C VAL A 323 -23.68 -46.51 -11.23
N TYR A 324 -22.55 -45.88 -10.93
CA TYR A 324 -22.15 -45.53 -9.56
C TYR A 324 -22.85 -44.29 -9.00
N ARG A 325 -23.72 -43.59 -9.77
CA ARG A 325 -24.33 -42.25 -9.47
C ARG A 325 -23.36 -41.32 -8.76
N LEU A 326 -22.14 -41.24 -9.29
CA LEU A 326 -21.18 -40.23 -8.86
C LEU A 326 -21.57 -38.90 -9.51
N SER A 327 -21.55 -37.80 -8.76
CA SER A 327 -21.82 -36.48 -9.33
C SER A 327 -20.80 -36.12 -10.41
N ASP A 328 -21.23 -35.35 -11.41
CA ASP A 328 -20.38 -34.92 -12.53
C ASP A 328 -19.14 -34.15 -12.04
N GLU A 329 -19.28 -33.30 -11.02
CA GLU A 329 -18.18 -32.55 -10.40
C GLU A 329 -17.09 -33.47 -9.81
N LEU A 330 -17.50 -34.47 -9.02
CA LEU A 330 -16.54 -35.38 -8.37
C LEU A 330 -15.89 -36.34 -9.36
N ALA A 331 -16.62 -36.75 -10.41
CA ALA A 331 -16.07 -37.56 -11.48
C ALA A 331 -15.03 -36.78 -12.30
N GLU A 332 -15.31 -35.51 -12.57
CA GLU A 332 -14.38 -34.58 -13.22
C GLU A 332 -13.11 -34.38 -12.40
N ASP A 333 -13.22 -34.12 -11.10
CA ASP A 333 -12.07 -33.93 -10.22
C ASP A 333 -11.19 -35.20 -10.17
N LEU A 334 -11.80 -36.38 -10.00
CA LEU A 334 -11.08 -37.65 -9.97
C LEU A 334 -10.38 -37.98 -11.30
N PHE A 335 -11.03 -37.68 -12.43
CA PHE A 335 -10.43 -37.87 -13.75
C PHE A 335 -9.23 -36.93 -13.95
N ARG A 336 -9.38 -35.65 -13.61
CA ARG A 336 -8.29 -34.65 -13.67
C ARG A 336 -7.13 -35.02 -12.75
N GLU A 337 -7.40 -35.52 -11.55
CA GLU A 337 -6.37 -36.01 -10.63
C GLU A 337 -5.61 -37.21 -11.18
N HIS A 338 -6.30 -38.16 -11.83
CA HIS A 338 -5.67 -39.33 -12.45
C HIS A 338 -4.77 -38.95 -13.62
N VAL A 339 -5.28 -38.12 -14.54
CA VAL A 339 -4.51 -37.57 -15.66
C VAL A 339 -3.28 -36.79 -15.17
N ARG A 340 -3.44 -36.01 -14.09
CA ARG A 340 -2.32 -35.30 -13.45
C ARG A 340 -1.27 -36.26 -12.94
N LYS A 341 -1.64 -37.32 -12.21
CA LYS A 341 -0.70 -38.34 -11.68
C LYS A 341 0.11 -39.00 -12.79
N LEU A 342 -0.52 -39.34 -13.91
CA LEU A 342 0.18 -39.92 -15.08
C LEU A 342 1.24 -38.96 -15.65
N ALA A 343 0.96 -37.66 -15.68
CA ALA A 343 1.93 -36.65 -16.10
C ALA A 343 3.06 -36.47 -15.05
N GLU A 344 2.72 -36.48 -13.76
CA GLU A 344 3.67 -36.37 -12.64
C GLU A 344 4.66 -37.55 -12.61
N GLU A 345 4.23 -38.76 -12.95
CA GLU A 345 5.11 -39.92 -13.14
C GLU A 345 6.17 -39.67 -14.22
N ASN A 346 5.78 -39.18 -15.40
CA ASN A 346 6.73 -38.86 -16.47
C ASN A 346 7.71 -37.75 -16.06
N ILE A 347 7.22 -36.75 -15.33
CA ILE A 347 8.05 -35.67 -14.79
C ILE A 347 9.06 -36.23 -13.78
N SER A 348 8.65 -37.14 -12.91
CA SER A 348 9.56 -37.76 -11.94
C SER A 348 10.67 -38.57 -12.63
N VAL A 349 10.34 -39.26 -13.73
CA VAL A 349 11.32 -39.96 -14.58
C VAL A 349 12.27 -38.96 -15.25
N ALA A 350 11.74 -37.91 -15.88
CA ALA A 350 12.54 -36.87 -16.54
C ALA A 350 13.48 -36.15 -15.55
N LEU A 351 13.00 -35.86 -14.34
CA LEU A 351 13.82 -35.28 -13.27
C LEU A 351 14.88 -36.25 -12.76
N GLY A 352 14.55 -37.54 -12.63
CA GLY A 352 15.52 -38.59 -12.29
C GLY A 352 16.68 -38.62 -13.28
N VAL A 353 16.39 -38.53 -14.58
CA VAL A 353 17.39 -38.46 -15.65
C VAL A 353 18.24 -37.18 -15.53
N LEU A 354 17.63 -36.00 -15.40
CA LEU A 354 18.35 -34.71 -15.33
C LEU A 354 19.17 -34.51 -14.05
N LYS A 355 18.70 -35.04 -12.91
CA LYS A 355 19.39 -34.93 -11.61
C LYS A 355 20.44 -36.02 -11.40
N SER A 356 20.45 -37.06 -12.24
CA SER A 356 21.50 -38.07 -12.22
C SER A 356 22.88 -37.46 -12.50
N ARG A 357 23.95 -38.06 -11.95
CA ARG A 357 25.33 -37.53 -11.98
C ARG A 357 25.92 -37.35 -13.38
N THR A 358 25.23 -37.84 -14.42
CA THR A 358 25.54 -37.72 -15.84
C THR A 358 24.78 -36.55 -16.47
N ARG A 359 25.22 -35.31 -16.22
CA ARG A 359 24.84 -34.11 -17.01
C ARG A 359 25.47 -34.16 -18.42
N SER A 360 25.20 -35.22 -19.16
CA SER A 360 25.65 -35.39 -20.54
C SER A 360 24.51 -34.97 -21.48
N VAL A 361 24.85 -34.43 -22.66
CA VAL A 361 23.87 -34.05 -23.71
C VAL A 361 22.82 -35.15 -23.99
N PRO A 362 23.17 -36.46 -23.98
CA PRO A 362 22.18 -37.54 -24.10
C PRO A 362 21.08 -37.56 -23.02
N GLY A 363 21.40 -37.15 -21.78
CA GLY A 363 20.43 -37.12 -20.69
C GLY A 363 19.40 -35.99 -20.81
N VAL A 364 19.73 -34.90 -21.51
CA VAL A 364 18.79 -33.82 -21.81
C VAL A 364 17.76 -34.29 -22.85
N ASN A 365 18.22 -34.98 -23.90
CA ASN A 365 17.34 -35.51 -24.95
C ASN A 365 16.34 -36.53 -24.40
N GLN A 366 16.80 -37.46 -23.54
CA GLN A 366 15.92 -38.44 -22.89
C GLN A 366 14.86 -37.79 -22.00
N ALA A 367 15.21 -36.72 -21.26
CA ALA A 367 14.23 -35.97 -20.48
C ALA A 367 13.22 -35.24 -21.37
N VAL A 368 13.64 -34.75 -22.53
CA VAL A 368 12.77 -34.09 -23.51
C VAL A 368 11.82 -35.09 -24.17
N GLU A 369 12.27 -36.31 -24.49
CA GLU A 369 11.39 -37.37 -24.99
C GLU A 369 10.23 -37.68 -24.02
N GLU A 370 10.50 -37.70 -22.71
CA GLU A 370 9.44 -37.87 -21.69
C GLU A 370 8.47 -36.67 -21.67
N LEU A 371 8.96 -35.45 -21.89
CA LEU A 371 8.12 -34.25 -22.01
C LEU A 371 7.27 -34.27 -23.29
N ASP A 372 7.83 -34.75 -24.40
CA ASP A 372 7.09 -34.91 -25.66
C ASP A 372 5.98 -35.95 -25.53
N ARG A 373 6.16 -37.02 -24.73
CA ARG A 373 5.06 -37.95 -24.40
C ARG A 373 3.94 -37.26 -23.63
N ILE A 374 4.26 -36.36 -22.68
CA ILE A 374 3.24 -35.58 -21.95
C ILE A 374 2.50 -34.65 -22.92
N LEU A 375 3.22 -34.01 -23.84
CA LEU A 375 2.62 -33.12 -24.85
C LEU A 375 1.71 -33.88 -25.81
N ALA A 376 2.13 -35.04 -26.31
CA ALA A 376 1.31 -35.92 -27.14
C ALA A 376 0.02 -36.33 -26.40
N PHE A 377 0.16 -36.73 -25.13
CA PHE A 377 -0.98 -37.08 -24.29
C PHE A 377 -1.94 -35.89 -24.06
N ASN A 378 -1.40 -34.69 -23.81
CA ASN A 378 -2.20 -33.48 -23.67
C ASN A 378 -2.93 -33.09 -24.98
N ASN A 379 -2.28 -33.26 -26.13
CA ASN A 379 -2.89 -33.00 -27.43
C ASN A 379 -4.05 -33.96 -27.72
N LEU A 380 -3.90 -35.25 -27.36
CA LEU A 380 -4.95 -36.26 -27.48
C LEU A 380 -6.17 -35.95 -26.59
N LEU A 381 -5.94 -35.54 -25.33
CA LEU A 381 -7.04 -35.09 -24.45
C LEU A 381 -7.72 -33.82 -24.97
N THR A 382 -6.94 -32.92 -25.58
CA THR A 382 -7.47 -31.69 -26.19
C THR A 382 -8.30 -31.99 -27.43
N SER A 383 -7.90 -32.97 -28.26
CA SER A 383 -8.73 -33.41 -29.40
C SER A 383 -10.04 -34.01 -28.95
N PHE A 384 -10.05 -34.82 -27.88
CA PHE A 384 -11.30 -35.39 -27.35
C PHE A 384 -12.24 -34.32 -26.80
N LYS A 385 -11.72 -33.26 -26.19
CA LYS A 385 -12.53 -32.12 -25.73
C LYS A 385 -13.21 -31.37 -26.89
N ASN A 386 -12.63 -31.41 -28.09
CA ASN A 386 -13.18 -30.74 -29.27
C ASN A 386 -14.04 -31.68 -30.15
N HIS A 387 -14.26 -32.93 -29.72
CA HIS A 387 -15.02 -33.92 -30.46
C HIS A 387 -16.54 -33.63 -30.42
N PRO A 388 -17.34 -33.95 -31.45
CA PRO A 388 -18.79 -33.75 -31.42
C PRO A 388 -19.50 -34.56 -30.31
N ASP A 389 -18.98 -35.73 -29.95
CA ASP A 389 -19.58 -36.63 -28.94
C ASP A 389 -19.08 -36.41 -27.50
N VAL A 390 -18.54 -35.24 -27.16
CA VAL A 390 -17.98 -34.92 -25.82
C VAL A 390 -18.95 -35.22 -24.68
N ASP A 391 -20.27 -35.08 -24.91
CA ASP A 391 -21.28 -35.37 -23.88
C ASP A 391 -21.37 -36.85 -23.48
N ARG A 392 -20.90 -37.74 -24.35
CA ARG A 392 -20.85 -39.19 -24.10
C ARG A 392 -19.54 -39.60 -23.41
N PHE A 393 -18.54 -38.73 -23.37
CA PHE A 393 -17.25 -39.00 -22.73
C PHE A 393 -17.28 -38.75 -21.22
N ALA A 394 -16.28 -39.28 -20.53
CA ALA A 394 -16.06 -39.03 -19.12
C ALA A 394 -15.98 -37.52 -18.84
N ARG A 395 -16.57 -37.08 -17.71
CA ARG A 395 -16.47 -35.68 -17.30
C ARG A 395 -15.03 -35.36 -16.90
N GLY A 396 -14.57 -34.14 -17.21
CA GLY A 396 -13.22 -33.67 -16.92
C GLY A 396 -12.18 -33.87 -18.02
N VAL A 397 -12.57 -34.36 -19.22
CA VAL A 397 -11.67 -34.41 -20.39
C VAL A 397 -11.25 -33.00 -20.81
N GLY A 398 -9.95 -32.76 -20.84
CA GLY A 398 -9.40 -31.46 -21.16
C GLY A 398 -7.89 -31.36 -20.98
N PRO A 399 -7.33 -30.16 -21.12
CA PRO A 399 -5.89 -29.97 -21.05
C PRO A 399 -5.35 -30.28 -19.65
N ILE A 400 -4.16 -30.86 -19.61
CA ILE A 400 -3.48 -31.27 -18.38
C ILE A 400 -2.98 -30.03 -17.64
N SER A 401 -3.16 -30.02 -16.32
CA SER A 401 -2.58 -29.01 -15.44
C SER A 401 -2.03 -29.65 -14.17
N LEU A 402 -0.77 -29.36 -13.87
CA LEU A 402 -0.09 -29.80 -12.64
C LEU A 402 -0.42 -28.94 -11.42
N VAL A 403 -1.19 -27.85 -11.61
CA VAL A 403 -1.61 -26.97 -10.53
C VAL A 403 -2.51 -27.74 -9.56
N GLY A 404 -2.19 -27.67 -8.26
CA GLY A 404 -2.86 -28.43 -7.20
C GLY A 404 -2.35 -29.87 -7.01
N GLY A 405 -1.32 -30.29 -7.75
CA GLY A 405 -0.67 -31.59 -7.61
C GLY A 405 0.59 -31.60 -6.75
N GLU A 406 1.37 -32.68 -6.86
CA GLU A 406 2.61 -32.88 -6.12
C GLU A 406 3.64 -31.77 -6.41
N TYR A 407 3.66 -31.24 -7.64
CA TYR A 407 4.58 -30.19 -8.07
C TYR A 407 4.05 -28.76 -7.89
N GLY A 408 2.87 -28.59 -7.28
CA GLY A 408 2.26 -27.28 -7.05
C GLY A 408 2.89 -26.44 -5.93
N GLY A 409 3.81 -27.00 -5.13
CA GLY A 409 4.48 -26.29 -4.05
C GLY A 409 5.77 -25.57 -4.49
N ASP A 410 6.08 -24.44 -3.84
CA ASP A 410 7.22 -23.55 -4.16
C ASP A 410 8.59 -24.24 -4.26
N ARG A 411 8.80 -25.39 -3.60
CA ARG A 411 10.07 -26.12 -3.67
C ARG A 411 10.22 -26.97 -4.93
N LYS A 412 9.10 -27.45 -5.48
CA LYS A 412 9.07 -28.36 -6.64
C LYS A 412 8.83 -27.61 -7.95
N ILE A 413 8.41 -26.35 -7.90
CA ILE A 413 8.32 -25.50 -9.09
C ILE A 413 9.69 -25.24 -9.73
N GLU A 414 10.77 -25.19 -8.93
CA GLU A 414 12.14 -25.08 -9.44
C GLU A 414 12.56 -26.29 -10.28
N ASP A 415 12.04 -27.48 -9.96
CA ASP A 415 12.25 -28.69 -10.76
C ASP A 415 11.54 -28.60 -12.12
N LEU A 416 10.32 -28.03 -12.14
CA LEU A 416 9.61 -27.76 -13.39
C LEU A 416 10.31 -26.68 -14.23
N LYS A 417 10.85 -25.64 -13.59
CA LYS A 417 11.69 -24.61 -14.25
C LYS A 417 12.94 -25.22 -14.86
N LEU A 418 13.57 -26.18 -14.17
CA LEU A 418 14.72 -26.92 -14.70
C LEU A 418 14.36 -27.75 -15.94
N LEU A 419 13.24 -28.47 -15.91
CA LEU A 419 12.74 -29.22 -17.07
C LEU A 419 12.39 -28.30 -18.24
N TYR A 420 11.71 -27.19 -17.96
CA TYR A 420 11.38 -26.19 -18.97
C TYR A 420 12.66 -25.61 -19.61
N ARG A 421 13.68 -25.29 -18.79
CA ARG A 421 15.00 -24.85 -19.26
C ARG A 421 15.69 -25.90 -20.13
N ALA A 422 15.62 -27.18 -19.75
CA ALA A 422 16.17 -28.29 -20.53
C ALA A 422 15.50 -28.40 -21.90
N TYR A 423 14.16 -28.30 -21.95
CA TYR A 423 13.39 -28.30 -23.20
C TYR A 423 13.74 -27.11 -24.10
N VAL A 424 13.83 -25.89 -23.57
CA VAL A 424 14.27 -24.72 -24.36
C VAL A 424 15.68 -24.92 -24.92
N THR A 425 16.57 -25.55 -24.14
CA THR A 425 17.96 -25.81 -24.56
C THR A 425 18.02 -26.84 -25.69
N ASP A 426 17.22 -27.91 -25.62
CA ASP A 426 17.08 -28.88 -26.72
C ASP A 426 16.44 -28.24 -27.96
N ALA A 427 15.39 -27.43 -27.77
CA ALA A 427 14.71 -26.76 -28.86
C ALA A 427 15.65 -25.88 -29.68
N LEU A 428 16.66 -25.30 -29.02
CA LEU A 428 17.70 -24.47 -29.62
C LEU A 428 19.00 -25.22 -29.97
N SER A 429 19.06 -26.55 -29.79
CA SER A 429 20.27 -27.35 -30.07
C SER A 429 20.63 -27.44 -31.55
N GLY A 430 19.61 -27.51 -32.43
CA GLY A 430 19.77 -27.33 -33.88
C GLY A 430 20.09 -25.88 -34.29
N GLY A 431 20.04 -24.97 -33.31
CA GLY A 431 20.30 -23.54 -33.38
C GLY A 431 19.38 -22.75 -34.30
N ARG A 432 18.19 -23.30 -34.57
CA ARG A 432 17.00 -22.56 -34.97
C ARG A 432 15.88 -22.96 -34.01
N MET A 433 14.98 -22.03 -33.68
CA MET A 433 13.77 -22.36 -32.94
C MET A 433 12.67 -22.72 -33.95
N GLU A 434 12.23 -23.98 -33.94
CA GLU A 434 11.16 -24.45 -34.83
C GLU A 434 9.78 -24.11 -34.27
N ASP A 435 8.82 -23.73 -35.13
CA ASP A 435 7.47 -23.32 -34.73
C ASP A 435 6.74 -24.39 -33.91
N ASN A 436 6.93 -25.67 -34.26
CA ASN A 436 6.37 -26.81 -33.53
C ASN A 436 6.88 -26.87 -32.08
N LYS A 437 8.19 -26.62 -31.88
CA LYS A 437 8.81 -26.59 -30.55
C LYS A 437 8.40 -25.34 -29.76
N LEU A 438 8.15 -24.22 -30.44
CA LEU A 438 7.61 -22.99 -29.82
C LEU A 438 6.16 -23.19 -29.34
N ALA A 439 5.32 -23.86 -30.15
CA ALA A 439 3.98 -24.25 -29.74
C ALA A 439 4.01 -25.22 -28.54
N ALA A 440 4.91 -26.22 -28.58
CA ALA A 440 5.15 -27.14 -27.47
C ALA A 440 5.60 -26.44 -26.18
N LEU A 441 6.49 -25.43 -26.26
CA LEU A 441 6.89 -24.62 -25.11
C LEU A 441 5.72 -23.87 -24.47
N ASN A 442 4.83 -23.32 -25.29
CA ASN A 442 3.61 -22.67 -24.78
C ASN A 442 2.66 -23.67 -24.10
N GLN A 443 2.54 -24.88 -24.64
CA GLN A 443 1.77 -25.96 -24.02
C GLN A 443 2.40 -26.43 -22.71
N LEU A 444 3.71 -26.69 -22.68
CA LEU A 444 4.46 -27.05 -21.46
C LEU A 444 4.34 -25.98 -20.38
N ARG A 445 4.41 -24.69 -20.74
CA ARG A 445 4.17 -23.59 -19.81
C ARG A 445 2.80 -23.70 -19.16
N ASN A 446 1.76 -23.99 -19.95
CA ASN A 446 0.40 -24.13 -19.44
C ASN A 446 0.24 -25.39 -18.56
N ILE A 447 0.84 -26.51 -18.94
CA ILE A 447 0.82 -27.77 -18.18
C ILE A 447 1.53 -27.60 -16.82
N PHE A 448 2.70 -26.97 -16.83
CA PHE A 448 3.49 -26.70 -15.62
C PHE A 448 2.90 -25.58 -14.75
N GLY A 449 1.97 -24.78 -15.29
CA GLY A 449 1.42 -23.62 -14.59
C GLY A 449 2.44 -22.49 -14.39
N LEU A 450 3.49 -22.42 -15.21
CA LEU A 450 4.51 -21.37 -15.09
C LEU A 450 3.95 -20.02 -15.53
N GLY A 451 4.23 -18.97 -14.75
CA GLY A 451 3.85 -17.62 -15.11
C GLY A 451 4.54 -17.16 -16.41
N LYS A 452 3.87 -16.29 -17.19
CA LYS A 452 4.44 -15.72 -18.43
C LYS A 452 5.81 -15.07 -18.21
N ARG A 453 6.00 -14.39 -17.07
CA ARG A 453 7.28 -13.73 -16.71
C ARG A 453 8.38 -14.75 -16.41
N GLU A 454 8.07 -15.79 -15.66
CA GLU A 454 9.05 -16.81 -15.27
C GLU A 454 9.51 -17.64 -16.47
N ALA A 455 8.56 -18.13 -17.27
CA ALA A 455 8.87 -18.86 -18.50
C ALA A 455 9.59 -17.97 -19.52
N GLY A 456 9.20 -16.69 -19.63
CA GLY A 456 9.87 -15.69 -20.46
C GLY A 456 11.31 -15.45 -20.03
N ALA A 457 11.57 -15.30 -18.73
CA ALA A 457 12.93 -15.11 -18.20
C ALA A 457 13.84 -16.32 -18.48
N ILE A 458 13.33 -17.55 -18.32
CA ILE A 458 14.10 -18.76 -18.64
C ILE A 458 14.40 -18.84 -20.14
N SER A 459 13.39 -18.57 -20.97
CA SER A 459 13.53 -18.60 -22.43
C SER A 459 14.54 -17.55 -22.90
N LEU A 460 14.48 -16.33 -22.34
CA LEU A 460 15.43 -15.26 -22.62
C LEU A 460 16.84 -15.61 -22.17
N ASP A 461 17.05 -16.14 -20.96
CA ASP A 461 18.39 -16.52 -20.48
C ASP A 461 19.05 -17.60 -21.36
N VAL A 462 18.29 -18.62 -21.77
CA VAL A 462 18.81 -19.66 -22.66
C VAL A 462 19.05 -19.11 -24.06
N THR A 463 18.09 -18.36 -24.63
CA THR A 463 18.22 -17.81 -25.99
C THR A 463 19.35 -16.79 -26.07
N SER A 464 19.53 -15.92 -25.08
CA SER A 464 20.68 -15.00 -24.99
C SER A 464 22.03 -15.73 -24.97
N LYS A 465 22.13 -16.87 -24.28
CA LYS A 465 23.34 -17.70 -24.26
C LYS A 465 23.61 -18.34 -25.62
N VAL A 466 22.58 -18.88 -26.26
CA VAL A 466 22.69 -19.47 -27.61
C VAL A 466 23.04 -18.41 -28.64
N TYR A 467 22.40 -17.24 -28.57
CA TYR A 467 22.68 -16.08 -29.41
C TYR A 467 24.14 -15.64 -29.28
N ARG A 468 24.65 -15.43 -28.06
CA ARG A 468 26.07 -15.10 -27.83
C ARG A 468 27.01 -16.15 -28.41
N LYS A 469 26.69 -17.44 -28.27
CA LYS A 469 27.51 -18.54 -28.81
C LYS A 469 27.51 -18.54 -30.34
N ARG A 470 26.35 -18.40 -30.97
CA ARG A 470 26.21 -18.30 -32.44
C ARG A 470 26.93 -17.07 -33.00
N LEU A 471 26.76 -15.92 -32.35
CA LEU A 471 27.44 -14.69 -32.72
C LEU A 471 28.97 -14.84 -32.60
N ALA A 472 29.47 -15.44 -31.51
CA ALA A 472 30.90 -15.70 -31.35
C ALA A 472 31.44 -16.66 -32.43
N GLN A 473 30.67 -17.70 -32.79
CA GLN A 473 31.00 -18.60 -33.89
C GLN A 473 31.07 -17.86 -35.23
N ALA A 474 30.05 -17.05 -35.55
CA ALA A 474 29.99 -16.26 -36.79
C ALA A 474 31.13 -15.22 -36.90
N VAL A 475 31.54 -14.62 -35.78
CA VAL A 475 32.70 -13.71 -35.72
C VAL A 475 34.01 -14.49 -35.89
N SER A 476 34.18 -15.62 -35.21
CA SER A 476 35.41 -16.43 -35.31
C SER A 476 35.60 -17.11 -36.67
N GLY A 477 34.49 -17.48 -37.33
CA GLY A 477 34.47 -18.08 -38.67
C GLY A 477 34.54 -17.06 -39.81
N GLY A 478 34.47 -15.75 -39.51
CA GLY A 478 34.49 -14.69 -40.51
C GLY A 478 33.20 -14.54 -41.33
N GLU A 479 32.18 -15.37 -41.09
CA GLU A 479 30.90 -15.35 -41.81
C GLU A 479 30.19 -13.99 -41.67
N LEU A 480 30.24 -13.39 -40.48
CA LEU A 480 29.63 -12.08 -40.22
C LEU A 480 30.36 -10.94 -40.98
N GLU A 481 31.67 -11.09 -41.20
CA GLU A 481 32.47 -10.07 -41.89
C GLU A 481 32.32 -10.14 -43.40
N MET A 482 32.21 -11.37 -43.94
CA MET A 482 32.00 -11.64 -45.36
C MET A 482 30.57 -11.34 -45.84
N ALA A 483 29.62 -11.15 -44.93
CA ALA A 483 28.23 -10.85 -45.28
C ALA A 483 28.07 -9.46 -45.94
N ASP A 484 27.32 -9.42 -47.05
CA ASP A 484 27.01 -8.19 -47.80
C ASP A 484 26.33 -7.11 -46.93
N SER A 485 25.50 -7.54 -45.97
CA SER A 485 24.87 -6.66 -44.99
C SER A 485 24.88 -7.29 -43.59
N LYS A 486 25.65 -6.67 -42.69
CA LYS A 486 25.82 -7.10 -41.29
C LYS A 486 24.51 -7.00 -40.52
N ALA A 487 23.75 -5.91 -40.73
CA ALA A 487 22.44 -5.74 -40.12
C ALA A 487 21.44 -6.82 -40.55
N LYS A 488 21.44 -7.20 -41.84
CA LYS A 488 20.57 -8.27 -42.35
C LYS A 488 20.96 -9.64 -41.78
N PHE A 489 22.25 -9.91 -41.65
CA PHE A 489 22.72 -11.13 -41.01
C PHE A 489 22.30 -11.21 -39.53
N LEU A 490 22.47 -10.12 -38.77
CA LEU A 490 22.05 -10.07 -37.37
C LEU A 490 20.53 -10.17 -37.22
N GLN A 491 19.75 -9.59 -38.13
CA GLN A 491 18.30 -9.75 -38.16
C GLN A 491 17.90 -11.21 -38.42
N ASN A 492 18.49 -11.84 -39.44
CA ASN A 492 18.24 -13.26 -39.73
C ASN A 492 18.59 -14.15 -38.53
N LEU A 493 19.68 -13.85 -37.82
CA LEU A 493 20.07 -14.57 -36.61
C LEU A 493 19.04 -14.39 -35.48
N CYS A 494 18.45 -13.21 -35.35
CA CYS A 494 17.36 -12.98 -34.41
C CYS A 494 16.09 -13.74 -34.82
N ASP A 495 15.74 -13.72 -36.11
CA ASP A 495 14.56 -14.39 -36.66
C ASP A 495 14.66 -15.92 -36.50
N GLU A 496 15.82 -16.52 -36.82
CA GLU A 496 16.06 -17.96 -36.65
C GLU A 496 15.91 -18.42 -35.20
N LEU A 497 16.28 -17.56 -34.24
CA LEU A 497 16.21 -17.85 -32.80
C LEU A 497 14.91 -17.35 -32.16
N HIS A 498 14.04 -16.66 -32.91
CA HIS A 498 12.90 -15.91 -32.38
C HIS A 498 13.30 -14.98 -31.21
N PHE A 499 14.45 -14.34 -31.34
CA PHE A 499 15.02 -13.45 -30.33
C PHE A 499 14.63 -11.99 -30.59
N ASP A 500 14.37 -11.25 -29.52
CA ASP A 500 13.97 -9.85 -29.60
C ASP A 500 15.15 -8.97 -30.10
N PRO A 501 14.98 -8.20 -31.20
CA PRO A 501 16.04 -7.34 -31.72
C PRO A 501 16.49 -6.26 -30.71
N GLU A 502 15.60 -5.77 -29.85
CA GLU A 502 15.98 -4.79 -28.81
C GLU A 502 16.93 -5.43 -27.80
N LYS A 503 16.63 -6.65 -27.35
CA LYS A 503 17.52 -7.43 -26.46
C LYS A 503 18.82 -7.84 -27.13
N ALA A 504 18.82 -8.07 -28.44
CA ALA A 504 20.05 -8.27 -29.20
C ALA A 504 20.93 -7.02 -29.16
N SER A 505 20.35 -5.83 -29.31
CA SER A 505 21.10 -4.57 -29.23
C SER A 505 21.70 -4.31 -27.84
N GLU A 506 20.96 -4.62 -26.76
CA GLU A 506 21.49 -4.57 -25.38
C GLU A 506 22.69 -5.52 -25.21
N LEU A 507 22.63 -6.72 -25.80
CA LEU A 507 23.74 -7.68 -25.78
C LEU A 507 24.94 -7.17 -26.58
N HIS A 508 24.72 -6.51 -27.72
CA HIS A 508 25.80 -5.91 -28.52
C HIS A 508 26.50 -4.80 -27.74
N GLU A 509 25.73 -3.96 -27.05
CA GLU A 509 26.27 -2.94 -26.15
C GLU A 509 27.08 -3.59 -25.01
N GLU A 510 26.59 -4.65 -24.38
CA GLU A 510 27.31 -5.35 -23.32
C GLU A 510 28.62 -5.98 -23.81
N ILE A 511 28.63 -6.58 -25.00
CA ILE A 511 29.84 -7.12 -25.64
C ILE A 511 30.85 -6.00 -25.92
N TYR A 512 30.38 -4.87 -26.46
CA TYR A 512 31.23 -3.70 -26.69
C TYR A 512 31.80 -3.14 -25.39
N ARG A 513 30.97 -3.04 -24.34
CA ARG A 513 31.35 -2.58 -23.01
C ARG A 513 32.44 -3.47 -22.40
N GLN A 514 32.28 -4.79 -22.47
CA GLN A 514 33.28 -5.74 -21.98
C GLN A 514 34.60 -5.62 -22.75
N LYS A 515 34.55 -5.41 -24.07
CA LYS A 515 35.75 -5.20 -24.88
C LYS A 515 36.45 -3.87 -24.58
N LEU A 516 35.68 -2.79 -24.40
CA LEU A 516 36.23 -1.51 -23.98
C LEU A 516 36.91 -1.62 -22.60
N GLN A 517 36.29 -2.29 -21.64
CA GLN A 517 36.91 -2.52 -20.33
C GLN A 517 38.22 -3.32 -20.42
N GLN A 518 38.31 -4.29 -21.34
CA GLN A 518 39.55 -5.04 -21.58
C GLN A 518 40.64 -4.15 -22.20
N CYS A 519 40.29 -3.32 -23.19
CA CYS A 519 41.24 -2.42 -23.85
C CYS A 519 41.73 -1.29 -22.93
N VAL A 520 40.90 -0.81 -22.01
CA VAL A 520 41.25 0.32 -21.12
C VAL A 520 41.90 -0.15 -19.80
N ALA A 521 42.19 -1.45 -19.64
CA ALA A 521 42.79 -1.98 -18.43
C ALA A 521 44.17 -1.35 -18.11
N ASP A 522 44.92 -0.98 -19.14
CA ASP A 522 46.24 -0.36 -19.03
C ASP A 522 46.19 1.17 -18.86
N GLY A 523 44.97 1.75 -18.84
CA GLY A 523 44.72 3.18 -18.65
C GLY A 523 44.89 4.03 -19.92
N GLU A 524 45.18 3.43 -21.06
CA GLU A 524 45.27 4.07 -22.38
C GLU A 524 44.61 3.18 -23.45
N LEU A 525 44.12 3.81 -24.51
CA LEU A 525 43.65 3.13 -25.71
C LEU A 525 44.71 3.21 -26.80
N SER A 526 45.30 2.07 -27.17
CA SER A 526 46.22 2.00 -28.30
C SER A 526 45.49 2.19 -29.63
N GLU A 527 46.22 2.48 -30.71
CA GLU A 527 45.62 2.58 -32.05
C GLU A 527 45.03 1.24 -32.51
N GLU A 528 45.65 0.13 -32.10
CA GLU A 528 45.18 -1.23 -32.39
C GLU A 528 43.86 -1.52 -31.66
N ASP A 529 43.73 -1.10 -30.40
CA ASP A 529 42.49 -1.23 -29.62
C ASP A 529 41.36 -0.43 -30.24
N VAL A 530 41.64 0.81 -30.68
CA VAL A 530 40.64 1.65 -31.36
C VAL A 530 40.20 1.03 -32.68
N ALA A 531 41.13 0.48 -33.46
CA ALA A 531 40.79 -0.24 -34.68
C ALA A 531 39.94 -1.49 -34.40
N ALA A 532 40.24 -2.24 -33.34
CA ALA A 532 39.47 -3.39 -32.90
C ALA A 532 38.06 -3.01 -32.42
N LEU A 533 37.91 -1.94 -31.65
CA LEU A 533 36.62 -1.41 -31.19
C LEU A 533 35.77 -0.87 -32.34
N LEU A 534 36.38 -0.18 -33.31
CA LEU A 534 35.70 0.27 -34.53
C LEU A 534 35.24 -0.92 -35.38
N ARG A 535 36.08 -1.95 -35.55
CA ARG A 535 35.71 -3.19 -36.22
C ARG A 535 34.53 -3.87 -35.52
N LEU A 536 34.56 -3.97 -34.19
CA LEU A 536 33.48 -4.55 -33.38
C LEU A 536 32.17 -3.78 -33.51
N ARG A 537 32.24 -2.45 -33.44
CA ARG A 537 31.08 -1.56 -33.63
C ARG A 537 30.42 -1.77 -34.98
N VAL A 538 31.21 -1.85 -36.06
CA VAL A 538 30.71 -2.07 -37.42
C VAL A 538 30.10 -3.47 -37.55
N MET A 539 30.74 -4.50 -37.01
CA MET A 539 30.22 -5.88 -37.03
C MET A 539 28.87 -5.99 -36.31
N LEU A 540 28.74 -5.37 -35.15
CA LEU A 540 27.54 -5.44 -34.31
C LEU A 540 26.50 -4.35 -34.62
N CYS A 541 26.77 -3.47 -35.60
CA CYS A 541 25.88 -2.38 -36.01
C CYS A 541 25.47 -1.43 -34.86
N ILE A 542 26.40 -1.11 -33.96
CA ILE A 542 26.09 -0.27 -32.78
C ILE A 542 26.07 1.23 -33.17
N PRO A 543 25.02 1.99 -32.80
CA PRO A 543 24.95 3.43 -33.05
C PRO A 543 26.11 4.22 -32.41
N GLN A 544 26.53 5.31 -33.07
CA GLN A 544 27.62 6.17 -32.57
C GLN A 544 27.30 6.73 -31.18
N GLN A 545 26.05 7.18 -30.98
CA GLN A 545 25.60 7.79 -29.73
C GLN A 545 25.74 6.81 -28.54
N THR A 546 25.36 5.55 -28.73
CA THR A 546 25.50 4.50 -27.70
C THR A 546 26.96 4.27 -27.35
N VAL A 547 27.84 4.25 -28.36
CA VAL A 547 29.28 4.10 -28.15
C VAL A 547 29.85 5.27 -27.35
N GLU A 548 29.47 6.50 -27.70
CA GLU A 548 29.93 7.71 -26.99
C GLU A 548 29.49 7.73 -25.53
N VAL A 549 28.25 7.29 -25.23
CA VAL A 549 27.76 7.17 -23.85
C VAL A 549 28.57 6.11 -23.08
N VAL A 550 28.73 4.90 -23.63
CA VAL A 550 29.51 3.84 -22.99
C VAL A 550 30.97 4.23 -22.79
N HIS A 551 31.54 4.97 -23.76
CA HIS A 551 32.90 5.47 -23.70
C HIS A 551 33.05 6.58 -22.64
N ALA A 552 32.11 7.53 -22.58
CA ALA A 552 32.07 8.56 -21.55
C ALA A 552 31.88 7.96 -20.15
N ASP A 553 31.11 6.88 -20.01
CA ASP A 553 30.90 6.22 -18.72
C ASP A 553 32.16 5.49 -18.25
N ILE A 554 32.73 4.59 -19.06
CA ILE A 554 33.89 3.79 -18.66
C ILE A 554 35.16 4.64 -18.60
N CYS A 555 35.54 5.26 -19.71
CA CYS A 555 36.77 6.05 -19.79
C CYS A 555 36.65 7.31 -18.91
N GLY A 556 35.47 7.91 -18.82
CA GLY A 556 35.24 9.05 -17.95
C GLY A 556 35.34 8.71 -16.46
N SER A 557 34.90 7.52 -16.03
CA SER A 557 35.08 7.07 -14.63
C SER A 557 36.55 6.87 -14.25
N LEU A 558 37.38 6.42 -15.21
CA LEU A 558 38.82 6.26 -15.01
C LEU A 558 39.52 7.62 -14.98
N PHE A 559 39.15 8.51 -15.90
CA PHE A 559 39.63 9.89 -15.90
C PHE A 559 39.23 10.62 -14.61
N GLU A 560 38.00 10.44 -14.12
CA GLU A 560 37.54 11.04 -12.85
C GLU A 560 38.39 10.59 -11.66
N LYS A 561 38.87 9.34 -11.64
CA LYS A 561 39.79 8.86 -10.59
C LYS A 561 41.12 9.60 -10.63
N VAL A 562 41.71 9.74 -11.82
CA VAL A 562 42.97 10.48 -12.02
C VAL A 562 42.80 11.95 -11.62
N VAL A 563 41.69 12.58 -12.01
CA VAL A 563 41.39 13.97 -11.62
C VAL A 563 41.19 14.10 -10.11
N LYS A 564 40.51 13.16 -9.45
CA LYS A 564 40.35 13.19 -7.98
C LYS A 564 41.68 13.01 -7.25
N GLU A 565 42.54 12.13 -7.72
CA GLU A 565 43.89 11.94 -7.19
C GLU A 565 44.71 13.21 -7.36
N ALA A 566 44.68 13.81 -8.56
CA ALA A 566 45.35 15.06 -8.85
C ALA A 566 44.88 16.22 -7.95
N ILE A 567 43.57 16.31 -7.66
CA ILE A 567 43.04 17.33 -6.76
C ILE A 567 43.35 17.01 -5.29
N ALA A 568 43.41 15.73 -4.90
CA ALA A 568 43.73 15.31 -3.53
C ALA A 568 45.17 15.66 -3.13
N SER A 569 46.10 15.72 -4.10
CA SER A 569 47.49 16.14 -3.89
C SER A 569 47.64 17.62 -3.49
N GLY A 570 46.59 18.43 -3.67
CA GLY A 570 46.56 19.81 -3.20
C GLY A 570 47.51 20.76 -3.95
N VAL A 571 47.79 21.91 -3.34
CA VAL A 571 48.57 23.00 -3.97
C VAL A 571 50.06 22.67 -4.09
N ASP A 572 50.61 21.89 -3.15
CA ASP A 572 52.03 21.56 -3.11
C ASP A 572 52.38 20.23 -3.80
N GLY A 573 51.38 19.45 -4.21
CA GLY A 573 51.57 18.09 -4.76
C GLY A 573 51.18 17.92 -6.22
N TYR A 574 50.79 18.98 -6.95
CA TYR A 574 50.51 18.92 -8.39
C TYR A 574 51.82 18.95 -9.21
N ASP A 575 52.62 17.91 -9.03
CA ASP A 575 53.96 17.79 -9.61
C ASP A 575 53.94 17.36 -11.08
N ALA A 576 55.10 17.40 -11.74
CA ALA A 576 55.27 16.99 -13.14
C ALA A 576 54.78 15.55 -13.44
N GLU A 577 54.82 14.67 -12.44
CA GLU A 577 54.31 13.29 -12.54
C GLU A 577 52.78 13.24 -12.62
N ILE A 578 52.08 14.07 -11.84
CA ILE A 578 50.62 14.18 -11.86
C ILE A 578 50.14 14.88 -13.13
N LYS A 579 50.84 15.94 -13.57
CA LYS A 579 50.57 16.58 -14.88
C LYS A 579 50.68 15.57 -16.01
N LYS A 580 51.71 14.72 -15.98
CA LYS A 580 51.89 13.66 -16.97
C LYS A 580 50.78 12.62 -16.89
N SER A 581 50.35 12.19 -15.70
CA SER A 581 49.25 11.21 -15.56
C SER A 581 47.90 11.77 -16.01
N VAL A 582 47.62 13.06 -15.75
CA VAL A 582 46.43 13.77 -16.22
C VAL A 582 46.44 13.91 -17.74
N ARG A 583 47.54 14.35 -18.35
CA ARG A 583 47.67 14.42 -19.83
C ARG A 583 47.55 13.04 -20.47
N LYS A 584 48.18 12.04 -19.86
CA LYS A 584 48.13 10.63 -20.27
C LYS A 584 46.68 10.13 -20.27
N ALA A 585 45.93 10.40 -19.20
CA ALA A 585 44.54 10.00 -19.09
C ALA A 585 43.62 10.82 -20.02
N ALA A 586 43.83 12.13 -20.16
CA ALA A 586 43.00 12.99 -21.00
C ALA A 586 43.12 12.63 -22.50
N HIS A 587 44.35 12.46 -22.99
CA HIS A 587 44.61 12.17 -24.40
C HIS A 587 44.63 10.66 -24.71
N GLY A 588 45.16 9.84 -23.81
CA GLY A 588 45.27 8.40 -23.98
C GLY A 588 43.93 7.66 -23.88
N LEU A 589 42.96 8.17 -23.11
CA LEU A 589 41.61 7.62 -23.05
C LEU A 589 40.68 8.13 -24.17
N ARG A 590 41.16 9.03 -25.04
CA ARG A 590 40.41 9.61 -26.17
C ARG A 590 39.01 10.12 -25.82
N LEU A 591 38.85 10.71 -24.63
CA LEU A 591 37.62 11.40 -24.27
C LEU A 591 37.43 12.64 -25.13
N THR A 592 36.18 12.99 -25.45
CA THR A 592 35.93 14.28 -26.10
C THR A 592 36.32 15.40 -25.13
N ARG A 593 36.87 16.50 -25.66
CA ARG A 593 37.31 17.63 -24.83
C ARG A 593 36.19 18.14 -23.93
N GLU A 594 34.96 18.15 -24.43
CA GLU A 594 33.77 18.55 -23.67
C GLU A 594 33.46 17.60 -22.50
N THR A 595 33.55 16.28 -22.72
CA THR A 595 33.28 15.30 -21.65
C THR A 595 34.37 15.31 -20.58
N ALA A 596 35.65 15.38 -20.98
CA ALA A 596 36.77 15.52 -20.06
C ALA A 596 36.66 16.81 -19.21
N MET A 597 36.35 17.94 -19.84
CA MET A 597 36.14 19.22 -19.14
C MET A 597 34.91 19.18 -18.22
N SER A 598 33.82 18.56 -18.64
CA SER A 598 32.63 18.34 -17.81
C SER A 598 32.95 17.55 -16.53
N ILE A 599 33.68 16.43 -16.67
CA ILE A 599 34.08 15.56 -15.56
C ILE A 599 35.02 16.32 -14.61
N ALA A 600 36.04 17.00 -15.15
CA ALA A 600 36.98 17.78 -14.36
C ALA A 600 36.29 18.94 -13.64
N SER A 601 35.43 19.68 -14.34
CA SER A 601 34.66 20.81 -13.79
C SER A 601 33.75 20.35 -12.65
N LYS A 602 33.05 19.21 -12.80
CA LYS A 602 32.23 18.64 -11.71
C LYS A 602 33.06 18.29 -10.47
N ALA A 603 34.26 17.71 -10.65
CA ALA A 603 35.15 17.39 -9.55
C ALA A 603 35.65 18.66 -8.85
N VAL A 604 36.15 19.64 -9.61
CA VAL A 604 36.67 20.92 -9.08
C VAL A 604 35.58 21.72 -8.35
N ARG A 605 34.37 21.84 -8.91
CA ARG A 605 33.26 22.56 -8.28
C ARG A 605 32.88 21.97 -6.93
N LYS A 606 32.96 20.64 -6.76
CA LYS A 606 32.75 19.98 -5.45
C LYS A 606 33.79 20.41 -4.42
N ILE A 607 35.05 20.58 -4.81
CA ILE A 607 36.10 21.09 -3.92
C ILE A 607 35.90 22.58 -3.60
N PHE A 608 35.54 23.40 -4.58
CA PHE A 608 35.19 24.81 -4.32
C PHE A 608 34.03 24.95 -3.32
N ILE A 609 32.97 24.15 -3.47
CA ILE A 609 31.86 24.13 -2.50
C ILE A 609 32.35 23.76 -1.09
N ASN A 610 33.32 22.85 -0.96
CA ASN A 610 33.90 22.52 0.35
C ASN A 610 34.66 23.70 0.96
N TYR A 611 35.44 24.46 0.18
CA TYR A 611 36.07 25.69 0.64
C TYR A 611 35.04 26.72 1.09
N ILE A 612 33.94 26.88 0.35
CA ILE A 612 32.85 27.80 0.68
C ILE A 612 32.12 27.39 1.95
N LYS A 613 31.92 26.08 2.16
CA LYS A 613 31.35 25.56 3.42
C LYS A 613 32.26 25.86 4.61
N ARG A 614 33.59 25.70 4.45
CA ARG A 614 34.56 26.08 5.49
C ARG A 614 34.56 27.59 5.74
N ALA A 615 34.52 28.39 4.67
CA ALA A 615 34.44 29.85 4.76
C ALA A 615 33.15 30.33 5.46
N ARG A 616 32.01 29.66 5.26
CA ARG A 616 30.74 29.95 5.96
C ARG A 616 30.71 29.45 7.40
N ALA A 617 31.36 28.33 7.68
CA ALA A 617 31.47 27.78 9.04
C ALA A 617 32.46 28.56 9.91
N ALA A 618 33.32 29.39 9.30
CA ALA A 618 34.22 30.26 10.03
C ALA A 618 33.42 31.32 10.81
N GLY A 619 33.66 31.40 12.13
CA GLY A 619 32.96 32.36 13.00
C GLY A 619 33.40 33.81 12.79
N ASN A 620 34.56 34.02 12.17
CA ASN A 620 35.16 35.33 11.94
C ASN A 620 35.33 35.65 10.45
N ARG A 621 35.08 36.92 10.11
CA ARG A 621 35.27 37.48 8.76
C ARG A 621 36.68 37.26 8.19
N THR A 622 37.70 37.36 9.04
CA THR A 622 39.11 37.19 8.66
C THR A 622 39.45 35.73 8.33
N GLU A 623 38.90 34.77 9.08
CA GLU A 623 39.06 33.34 8.82
C GLU A 623 38.30 32.91 7.56
N SER A 624 37.09 33.45 7.35
CA SER A 624 36.31 33.27 6.12
C SER A 624 37.11 33.74 4.89
N ALA A 625 37.73 34.93 4.96
CA ALA A 625 38.58 35.44 3.90
C ALA A 625 39.84 34.57 3.66
N LYS A 626 40.46 34.01 4.71
CA LYS A 626 41.61 33.09 4.57
C LYS A 626 41.23 31.80 3.84
N GLU A 627 40.06 31.23 4.12
CA GLU A 627 39.57 30.05 3.37
C GLU A 627 39.23 30.40 1.92
N LEU A 628 38.70 31.59 1.64
CA LEU A 628 38.49 32.08 0.28
C LEU A 628 39.82 32.31 -0.46
N LYS A 629 40.86 32.82 0.20
CA LYS A 629 42.22 32.91 -0.39
C LYS A 629 42.78 31.54 -0.75
N LYS A 630 42.60 30.52 0.09
CA LYS A 630 43.01 29.14 -0.21
C LYS A 630 42.29 28.60 -1.44
N MET A 631 41.01 28.91 -1.60
CA MET A 631 40.23 28.56 -2.79
C MET A 631 40.78 29.23 -4.06
N ILE A 632 41.14 30.52 -3.98
CA ILE A 632 41.72 31.28 -5.09
C ILE A 632 43.12 30.73 -5.45
N ALA A 633 43.96 30.45 -4.46
CA ALA A 633 45.27 29.83 -4.68
C ALA A 633 45.15 28.45 -5.34
N PHE A 634 44.17 27.64 -4.91
CA PHE A 634 43.88 26.35 -5.54
C PHE A 634 43.41 26.52 -6.99
N ASN A 635 42.57 27.53 -7.30
CA ASN A 635 42.17 27.81 -8.68
C ASN A 635 43.36 28.23 -9.56
N THR A 636 44.23 29.10 -9.04
CA THR A 636 45.36 29.67 -9.81
C THR A 636 46.52 28.70 -10.00
N LEU A 637 46.75 27.78 -9.07
CA LEU A 637 47.91 26.88 -9.10
C LEU A 637 47.57 25.47 -9.60
N VAL A 638 46.37 24.95 -9.31
CA VAL A 638 46.01 23.56 -9.63
C VAL A 638 44.98 23.48 -10.76
N VAL A 639 43.91 24.27 -10.66
CA VAL A 639 42.80 24.20 -11.64
C VAL A 639 43.20 24.78 -12.99
N THR A 640 44.00 25.84 -13.01
CA THR A 640 44.59 26.42 -14.22
C THR A 640 45.39 25.42 -15.02
N GLU A 641 46.33 24.76 -14.35
CA GLU A 641 47.24 23.80 -14.95
C GLU A 641 46.48 22.54 -15.37
N LEU A 642 45.51 22.08 -14.57
CA LEU A 642 44.62 20.98 -14.94
C LEU A 642 43.81 21.27 -16.21
N VAL A 643 43.27 22.49 -16.36
CA VAL A 643 42.54 22.89 -17.57
C VAL A 643 43.49 23.00 -18.77
N GLU A 644 44.70 23.54 -18.60
CA GLU A 644 45.73 23.57 -19.64
C GLU A 644 46.12 22.14 -20.07
N ASP A 645 46.29 21.22 -19.12
CA ASP A 645 46.66 19.82 -19.35
C ASP A 645 45.55 19.01 -20.05
N ILE A 646 44.27 19.34 -19.82
CA ILE A 646 43.14 18.72 -20.52
C ILE A 646 42.98 19.24 -21.95
N LYS A 647 43.30 20.53 -22.17
CA LYS A 647 43.21 21.16 -23.50
C LYS A 647 44.40 20.81 -24.40
N GLY A 648 45.56 20.54 -23.82
CA GLY A 648 46.82 20.30 -24.51
C GLY A 648 47.47 21.59 -25.03
N GLU A 649 48.81 21.58 -25.16
CA GLU A 649 49.54 22.59 -25.94
C GLU A 649 49.28 22.33 -27.42
N SER A 650 48.42 23.13 -28.04
CA SER A 650 48.29 23.12 -29.50
C SER A 650 49.47 23.90 -30.09
N ALA A 651 50.48 23.17 -30.53
CA ALA A 651 51.37 23.62 -31.59
C ALA A 651 50.62 23.49 -32.92
N ASP A 652 49.76 24.48 -33.23
CA ASP A 652 49.30 24.73 -34.59
C ASP A 652 48.95 26.21 -34.74
N VAL A 653 49.82 26.88 -35.48
CA VAL A 653 49.72 28.23 -36.09
C VAL A 653 49.37 29.39 -35.14
N PRO A 654 50.25 30.40 -35.00
CA PRO A 654 49.84 31.68 -34.43
C PRO A 654 48.87 32.30 -35.43
N THR A 655 47.58 32.02 -35.24
CA THR A 655 46.57 32.92 -35.77
C THR A 655 46.70 34.14 -34.88
N GLU A 656 47.39 35.15 -35.39
CA GLU A 656 47.12 36.54 -35.06
C GLU A 656 45.61 36.78 -35.28
N GLU A 657 44.78 36.31 -34.35
CA GLU A 657 43.61 37.08 -34.00
C GLU A 657 44.16 38.24 -33.17
N PRO A 658 43.82 39.48 -33.56
CA PRO A 658 44.51 40.64 -33.07
C PRO A 658 44.44 40.64 -31.55
N GLU A 659 45.46 41.20 -30.91
CA GLU A 659 45.24 41.90 -29.67
C GLU A 659 43.96 42.72 -29.87
N LYS A 660 42.82 42.20 -29.40
CA LYS A 660 41.75 43.05 -28.95
C LYS A 660 42.40 43.71 -27.75
N GLU A 661 43.12 44.81 -28.05
CA GLU A 661 43.02 46.03 -27.28
C GLU A 661 41.73 45.94 -26.51
N LEU A 662 41.87 45.97 -25.19
CA LEU A 662 40.79 46.19 -24.24
C LEU A 662 39.81 47.16 -24.90
N VAL A 663 38.81 46.62 -25.60
CA VAL A 663 37.74 47.44 -26.15
C VAL A 663 37.10 47.92 -24.89
N ASN A 664 37.34 49.20 -24.61
CA ASN A 664 36.53 49.99 -23.72
C ASN A 664 35.11 49.49 -23.94
N ILE A 665 34.59 48.77 -22.96
CA ILE A 665 33.15 48.70 -22.80
C ILE A 665 32.82 50.13 -22.36
N GLU A 666 32.67 50.99 -23.37
CA GLU A 666 31.77 52.14 -23.33
C GLU A 666 30.37 51.55 -23.13
N THR A 667 30.10 51.02 -21.94
CA THR A 667 28.80 51.21 -21.35
C THR A 667 28.83 52.65 -20.86
N GLU A 668 28.27 53.52 -21.68
CA GLU A 668 27.79 54.84 -21.29
C GLU A 668 26.82 54.68 -20.11
N ASP A 669 27.35 54.45 -18.92
CA ASP A 669 26.62 54.48 -17.67
C ASP A 669 27.63 54.91 -16.60
N GLU A 670 27.65 56.24 -16.41
CA GLU A 670 28.15 57.02 -15.28
C GLU A 670 29.24 56.36 -14.40
N GLU A 671 30.45 56.87 -14.60
CA GLU A 671 31.67 56.60 -13.87
C GLU A 671 31.45 56.52 -12.35
N TRP A 672 31.47 55.29 -11.81
CA TRP A 672 31.69 55.08 -10.39
C TRP A 672 33.19 55.27 -10.08
N ASP A 673 33.55 56.43 -9.55
CA ASP A 673 34.93 56.86 -9.26
C ASP A 673 35.72 55.88 -8.36
N SER A 674 35.07 55.06 -7.52
CA SER A 674 35.81 54.09 -6.67
C SER A 674 36.48 52.96 -7.45
N LEU A 675 36.10 52.72 -8.71
CA LEU A 675 36.80 51.77 -9.59
C LEU A 675 38.17 52.30 -10.05
N GLN A 676 38.48 53.59 -9.88
CA GLN A 676 39.84 54.09 -10.16
C GLN A 676 40.90 53.50 -9.22
N SER A 677 40.52 53.07 -8.01
CA SER A 677 41.44 52.33 -7.12
C SER A 677 41.78 50.94 -7.66
N LEU A 678 40.86 50.32 -8.42
CA LEU A 678 41.09 49.05 -9.13
C LEU A 678 41.81 49.26 -10.48
N LYS A 679 41.60 50.41 -11.16
CA LYS A 679 42.23 50.73 -12.46
C LYS A 679 43.62 51.37 -12.36
N LYS A 680 43.97 52.07 -11.27
CA LYS A 680 45.28 52.76 -11.10
C LYS A 680 46.42 51.87 -10.59
N ILE A 681 46.18 50.59 -10.34
CA ILE A 681 47.24 49.65 -9.92
C ILE A 681 47.86 49.03 -11.17
N LYS A 682 48.94 49.64 -11.69
CA LYS A 682 49.95 48.84 -12.40
C LYS A 682 50.59 47.93 -11.34
N PRO A 683 50.55 46.60 -11.49
CA PRO A 683 51.04 45.70 -10.46
C PRO A 683 52.56 45.84 -10.30
N ASP A 684 53.06 45.79 -9.06
CA ASP A 684 54.49 45.71 -8.79
C ASP A 684 55.08 44.46 -9.45
N LYS A 685 56.20 44.64 -10.17
CA LYS A 685 56.90 43.59 -10.94
C LYS A 685 57.23 42.33 -10.11
N GLU A 686 57.34 42.42 -8.79
CA GLU A 686 57.62 41.28 -7.90
C GLU A 686 56.41 40.40 -7.59
N LEU A 687 55.18 40.92 -7.60
CA LEU A 687 53.96 40.14 -7.32
C LEU A 687 53.45 39.40 -8.57
N VAL A 688 53.63 40.01 -9.75
CA VAL A 688 53.40 39.35 -11.05
C VAL A 688 54.37 38.18 -11.25
N ALA A 689 55.59 38.26 -10.70
CA ALA A 689 56.58 37.19 -10.75
C ALA A 689 56.28 36.02 -9.80
N LYS A 690 55.48 36.22 -8.74
CA LYS A 690 55.09 35.17 -7.77
C LYS A 690 53.73 34.52 -8.05
N LEU A 691 52.81 35.22 -8.71
CA LEU A 691 51.44 34.77 -8.98
C LEU A 691 51.23 34.44 -10.48
N GLY A 692 52.22 33.81 -11.12
CA GLY A 692 52.20 33.51 -12.55
C GLY A 692 50.80 33.11 -13.07
N LYS A 693 50.31 33.89 -14.04
CA LYS A 693 49.03 33.78 -14.77
C LYS A 693 47.75 34.14 -13.99
N THR A 694 46.82 34.78 -14.70
CA THR A 694 45.43 34.98 -14.25
C THR A 694 44.74 33.62 -14.13
N GLY A 695 44.10 33.34 -12.98
CA GLY A 695 43.35 32.09 -12.76
C GLY A 695 42.28 31.83 -13.84
N GLN A 696 41.99 30.57 -14.14
CA GLN A 696 40.98 30.20 -15.13
C GLN A 696 39.59 30.68 -14.70
N THR A 697 38.79 31.09 -15.68
CA THR A 697 37.39 31.53 -15.51
C THR A 697 36.38 30.54 -16.11
N GLU A 698 36.82 29.42 -16.68
CA GLU A 698 35.93 28.46 -17.34
C GLU A 698 35.15 27.59 -16.36
N ILE A 699 35.72 27.29 -15.20
CA ILE A 699 35.05 26.53 -14.13
C ILE A 699 34.49 27.54 -13.13
N THR A 700 33.22 27.88 -13.30
CA THR A 700 32.50 28.82 -12.43
C THR A 700 31.51 28.09 -11.51
N LEU A 701 31.12 28.76 -10.43
CA LEU A 701 30.10 28.30 -9.48
C LEU A 701 28.72 28.93 -9.75
N LYS A 702 28.51 29.52 -10.92
CA LYS A 702 27.29 30.25 -11.27
C LYS A 702 26.04 29.37 -11.12
N ASP A 703 26.12 28.12 -11.57
CA ASP A 703 25.01 27.17 -11.56
C ASP A 703 24.89 26.40 -10.23
N ASP A 704 25.92 26.43 -9.38
CA ASP A 704 25.98 25.66 -8.13
C ASP A 704 25.57 26.48 -6.88
N LEU A 705 25.49 27.82 -6.98
CA LEU A 705 25.16 28.72 -5.85
C LEU A 705 24.14 29.80 -6.24
N PRO A 706 23.17 30.09 -5.36
CA PRO A 706 22.21 31.18 -5.60
C PRO A 706 22.92 32.54 -5.62
N GLU A 707 22.40 33.48 -6.41
CA GLU A 707 22.95 34.83 -6.58
C GLU A 707 23.25 35.54 -5.26
N ARG A 708 22.35 35.40 -4.28
CA ARG A 708 22.51 35.94 -2.94
C ARG A 708 23.74 35.40 -2.22
N ASP A 709 23.96 34.09 -2.24
CA ASP A 709 25.13 33.48 -1.58
C ASP A 709 26.43 33.92 -2.26
N ARG A 710 26.41 34.04 -3.59
CA ARG A 710 27.59 34.48 -4.37
C ARG A 710 27.93 35.93 -4.06
N THR A 711 26.93 36.82 -4.05
CA THR A 711 27.12 38.24 -3.69
C THR A 711 27.49 38.42 -2.23
N ASP A 712 26.94 37.63 -1.30
CA ASP A 712 27.29 37.67 0.12
C ASP A 712 28.74 37.22 0.38
N LEU A 713 29.22 36.19 -0.32
CA LEU A 713 30.63 35.76 -0.26
C LEU A 713 31.57 36.83 -0.81
N TYR A 714 31.21 37.43 -1.95
CA TYR A 714 31.96 38.55 -2.52
C TYR A 714 31.96 39.77 -1.60
N LYS A 715 30.82 40.13 -1.00
CA LYS A 715 30.69 41.22 -0.01
C LYS A 715 31.48 40.93 1.27
N THR A 716 31.56 39.66 1.69
CA THR A 716 32.35 39.22 2.84
C THR A 716 33.86 39.35 2.57
N TYR A 717 34.31 39.08 1.35
CA TYR A 717 35.69 39.33 0.96
C TYR A 717 35.98 40.83 0.76
N LEU A 718 35.11 41.55 0.06
CA LEU A 718 35.26 42.99 -0.21
C LEU A 718 35.39 43.80 1.08
N LEU A 719 34.47 43.60 2.04
CA LEU A 719 34.57 44.34 3.30
C LEU A 719 35.73 43.80 4.17
N PHE A 720 36.32 42.62 3.90
CA PHE A 720 37.64 42.26 4.46
C PHE A 720 38.77 43.10 3.83
N CYS A 721 38.75 43.31 2.51
CA CYS A 721 39.70 44.21 1.82
C CYS A 721 39.62 45.66 2.31
N LEU A 722 38.45 46.10 2.81
CA LEU A 722 38.25 47.45 3.35
C LEU A 722 38.68 47.59 4.81
N THR A 723 38.48 46.56 5.66
CA THR A 723 38.80 46.64 7.09
C THR A 723 40.23 46.23 7.44
N GLY A 724 40.89 45.45 6.58
CA GLY A 724 42.22 44.89 6.85
C GLY A 724 42.21 43.73 7.86
N GLU A 725 43.37 43.09 8.08
CA GLU A 725 43.51 42.02 9.08
C GLU A 725 43.73 42.62 10.47
N VAL A 726 42.76 42.41 11.37
CA VAL A 726 42.86 42.77 12.79
C VAL A 726 43.50 41.60 13.54
N THR A 727 44.79 41.68 13.82
CA THR A 727 45.47 40.70 14.68
C THR A 727 45.34 41.14 16.15
N ARG A 728 44.76 40.26 16.99
CA ARG A 728 44.76 40.44 18.45
C ARG A 728 46.09 39.90 18.97
N VAL A 729 46.98 40.79 19.38
CA VAL A 729 48.19 40.39 20.13
C VAL A 729 47.80 40.00 21.57
N PRO A 730 48.57 39.11 22.24
CA PRO A 730 48.29 38.67 23.60
C PRO A 730 48.63 39.78 24.60
N PHE A 731 47.80 40.82 24.65
CA PHE A 731 47.66 41.83 25.70
C PHE A 731 46.43 42.75 25.48
N GLY A 732 45.50 42.35 24.60
CA GLY A 732 44.27 43.10 24.32
C GLY A 732 44.38 44.22 23.27
N ALA A 733 45.58 44.52 22.76
CA ALA A 733 45.76 45.45 21.67
C ALA A 733 45.37 44.82 20.31
N GLN A 734 44.57 45.53 19.53
CA GLN A 734 44.24 45.19 18.14
C GLN A 734 45.18 45.98 17.21
N ILE A 735 45.94 45.28 16.37
CA ILE A 735 46.76 45.89 15.33
C ILE A 735 46.07 45.63 14.00
N THR A 736 45.66 46.69 13.30
CA THR A 736 45.21 46.66 11.91
C THR A 736 46.42 46.77 11.00
N THR A 737 46.66 45.76 10.15
CA THR A 737 47.65 45.86 9.06
C THR A 737 47.08 46.74 7.94
N LYS A 738 47.96 47.48 7.25
CA LYS A 738 47.56 48.44 6.20
C LYS A 738 47.05 47.73 4.94
N LYS A 739 46.32 48.51 4.15
CA LYS A 739 45.62 48.17 2.90
C LYS A 739 46.60 47.71 1.82
N ASP A 740 46.67 46.40 1.57
CA ASP A 740 47.47 45.83 0.48
C ASP A 740 46.64 45.77 -0.81
N ASP A 741 47.13 46.42 -1.86
CA ASP A 741 46.48 46.48 -3.19
C ASP A 741 46.39 45.09 -3.87
N SER A 742 47.18 44.11 -3.41
CA SER A 742 47.15 42.71 -3.84
C SER A 742 45.83 42.00 -3.51
N GLU A 743 45.13 42.42 -2.45
CA GLU A 743 43.86 41.84 -2.03
C GLU A 743 42.72 42.11 -3.02
N TYR A 744 42.80 43.23 -3.73
CA TYR A 744 41.81 43.60 -4.75
C TYR A 744 41.97 42.76 -6.03
N VAL A 745 43.17 42.26 -6.32
CA VAL A 745 43.41 41.31 -7.42
C VAL A 745 42.74 39.96 -7.09
N PHE A 746 42.88 39.49 -5.84
CA PHE A 746 42.19 38.29 -5.37
C PHE A 746 40.66 38.46 -5.36
N LEU A 747 40.16 39.64 -5.02
CA LEU A 747 38.72 39.94 -5.10
C LEU A 747 38.20 39.81 -6.55
N ASN A 748 38.95 40.26 -7.55
CA ASN A 748 38.56 40.10 -8.95
C ASN A 748 38.55 38.63 -9.38
N GLN A 749 39.59 37.87 -9.00
CA GLN A 749 39.66 36.42 -9.26
C GLN A 749 38.51 35.66 -8.58
N LEU A 750 38.13 36.06 -7.36
CA LEU A 750 36.99 35.51 -6.64
C LEU A 750 35.67 35.79 -7.39
N GLY A 751 35.50 37.00 -7.94
CA GLY A 751 34.36 37.34 -8.79
C GLY A 751 34.24 36.43 -10.01
N GLY A 752 35.38 36.11 -10.64
CA GLY A 752 35.47 35.15 -11.75
C GLY A 752 35.07 33.72 -11.35
N ILE A 753 35.58 33.20 -10.23
CA ILE A 753 35.26 31.84 -9.73
C ILE A 753 33.76 31.73 -9.35
N LEU A 754 33.22 32.76 -8.70
CA LEU A 754 31.80 32.82 -8.35
C LEU A 754 30.90 33.03 -9.59
N GLY A 755 31.45 33.41 -10.73
CA GLY A 755 30.69 33.71 -11.95
C GLY A 755 29.75 34.89 -11.79
N LEU A 756 30.16 35.92 -11.02
CA LEU A 756 29.41 37.16 -10.87
C LEU A 756 29.59 38.02 -12.12
N SER A 757 28.49 38.64 -12.59
CA SER A 757 28.57 39.58 -13.71
C SER A 757 29.18 40.93 -13.26
N GLY A 758 29.73 41.69 -14.21
CA GLY A 758 30.25 43.03 -13.92
C GLY A 758 29.19 43.96 -13.30
N LYS A 759 27.91 43.80 -13.70
CA LYS A 759 26.78 44.54 -13.14
C LYS A 759 26.52 44.17 -11.67
N GLU A 760 26.49 42.88 -11.36
CA GLU A 760 26.33 42.38 -9.98
C GLU A 760 27.47 42.86 -9.06
N ILE A 761 28.71 42.85 -9.57
CA ILE A 761 29.87 43.35 -8.80
C ILE A 761 29.70 44.84 -8.49
N VAL A 762 29.37 45.67 -9.49
CA VAL A 762 29.13 47.11 -9.31
C VAL A 762 28.00 47.36 -8.32
N GLU A 763 26.92 46.58 -8.38
CA GLU A 763 25.81 46.70 -7.44
C GLU A 763 26.22 46.37 -6.00
N VAL A 764 27.07 45.37 -5.78
CA VAL A 764 27.58 45.06 -4.43
C VAL A 764 28.42 46.22 -3.88
N HIS A 765 29.35 46.77 -4.68
CA HIS A 765 30.15 47.94 -4.29
C HIS A 765 29.25 49.15 -4.00
N ARG A 766 28.24 49.41 -4.84
CA ARG A 766 27.24 50.47 -4.65
C ARG A 766 26.45 50.27 -3.35
N SER A 767 25.93 49.07 -3.10
CA SER A 767 25.12 48.78 -1.89
C SER A 767 25.91 48.98 -0.60
N LEU A 768 27.22 48.67 -0.61
CA LEU A 768 28.09 48.86 0.55
C LEU A 768 28.40 50.35 0.76
N ALA A 769 28.61 51.10 -0.32
CA ALA A 769 28.76 52.54 -0.29
C ALA A 769 27.49 53.24 0.22
N GLU A 770 26.30 52.85 -0.24
CA GLU A 770 25.03 53.36 0.28
C GLU A 770 24.86 53.08 1.77
N GLN A 771 25.20 51.86 2.23
CA GLN A 771 25.11 51.48 3.63
C GLN A 771 26.07 52.29 4.51
N ALA A 772 27.32 52.46 4.08
CA ALA A 772 28.32 53.27 4.79
C ALA A 772 27.92 54.74 4.85
N PHE A 773 27.44 55.29 3.73
CA PHE A 773 26.96 56.66 3.65
C PHE A 773 25.74 56.88 4.55
N ARG A 774 24.76 55.96 4.53
CA ARG A 774 23.56 56.03 5.39
C ARG A 774 23.90 56.03 6.87
N GLN A 775 24.77 55.12 7.33
CA GLN A 775 25.17 55.05 8.74
C GLN A 775 25.84 56.35 9.22
N GLN A 776 26.73 56.92 8.41
CA GLN A 776 27.41 58.17 8.75
C GLN A 776 26.50 59.39 8.62
N ALA A 777 25.61 59.41 7.62
CA ALA A 777 24.64 60.47 7.41
C ALA A 777 23.59 60.51 8.53
N GLU A 778 23.15 59.36 9.06
CA GLU A 778 22.25 59.28 10.21
C GLU A 778 22.87 59.91 11.48
N VAL A 779 24.19 59.77 11.66
CA VAL A 779 24.92 60.39 12.77
C VAL A 779 25.01 61.92 12.58
N ILE A 780 25.28 62.39 11.36
CA ILE A 780 25.37 63.83 11.06
C ILE A 780 24.01 64.54 11.14
N LEU A 781 22.94 63.84 10.75
CA LEU A 781 21.57 64.35 10.71
C LEU A 781 20.74 63.99 11.95
N ALA A 782 21.37 63.72 13.08
CA ALA A 782 20.70 63.32 14.32
C ALA A 782 19.56 64.27 14.74
N ASP A 783 19.73 65.59 14.51
CA ASP A 783 18.75 66.63 14.87
C ASP A 783 17.76 66.98 13.72
N GLY A 784 17.82 66.28 12.58
CA GLY A 784 16.91 66.47 11.45
C GLY A 784 17.06 67.77 10.62
N GLN A 785 17.92 68.71 11.04
CA GLN A 785 18.14 69.97 10.32
C GLN A 785 19.28 69.90 9.30
N LEU A 786 18.99 70.34 8.07
CA LEU A 786 19.95 70.54 6.97
C LEU A 786 20.56 71.95 7.04
N THR A 787 21.59 72.13 7.87
CA THR A 787 22.39 73.36 7.85
C THR A 787 23.42 73.33 6.72
N LYS A 788 23.83 74.50 6.20
CA LYS A 788 24.84 74.60 5.13
C LYS A 788 26.13 73.81 5.46
N ALA A 789 26.57 73.86 6.71
CA ALA A 789 27.75 73.12 7.19
C ALA A 789 27.55 71.59 7.17
N ARG A 790 26.35 71.08 7.46
CA ARG A 790 26.05 69.64 7.39
C ARG A 790 25.94 69.16 5.95
N VAL A 791 25.40 69.98 5.06
CA VAL A 791 25.37 69.69 3.62
C VAL A 791 26.80 69.60 3.07
N GLU A 792 27.72 70.47 3.50
CA GLU A 792 29.14 70.37 3.14
C GLU A 792 29.80 69.10 3.71
N GLN A 793 29.53 68.73 4.96
CA GLN A 793 30.01 67.47 5.55
C GLN A 793 29.46 66.23 4.83
N LEU A 794 28.17 66.23 4.46
CA LEU A 794 27.55 65.16 3.69
C LEU A 794 28.10 65.09 2.27
N ASN A 795 28.38 66.23 1.61
CA ASN A 795 29.05 66.27 0.31
C ASN A 795 30.49 65.75 0.39
N ASN A 796 31.22 66.05 1.47
CA ASN A 796 32.56 65.50 1.68
C ASN A 796 32.52 63.99 1.95
N LEU A 797 31.55 63.50 2.72
CA LEU A 797 31.34 62.07 2.93
C LEU A 797 30.93 61.34 1.65
N GLN A 798 30.06 61.95 0.85
CA GLN A 798 29.66 61.40 -0.45
C GLN A 798 30.88 61.20 -1.35
N LYS A 799 31.78 62.20 -1.43
CA LYS A 799 33.04 62.11 -2.17
C LYS A 799 34.00 61.06 -1.60
N GLN A 800 34.02 60.88 -0.28
CA GLN A 800 34.88 59.89 0.38
C GLN A 800 34.42 58.44 0.14
N VAL A 801 33.10 58.23 0.08
CA VAL A 801 32.49 56.91 -0.11
C VAL A 801 32.31 56.57 -1.60
N GLY A 802 32.29 57.59 -2.47
CA GLY A 802 32.20 57.45 -3.93
C GLY A 802 30.78 57.23 -4.46
N LEU A 803 29.75 57.67 -3.72
CA LEU A 803 28.34 57.50 -4.08
C LEU A 803 27.85 58.61 -5.04
N PRO A 804 27.12 58.30 -6.13
CA PRO A 804 26.53 59.28 -7.01
C PRO A 804 25.58 60.21 -6.28
N GLN A 805 25.49 61.43 -6.78
CA GLN A 805 24.74 62.52 -6.15
C GLN A 805 23.27 62.17 -5.97
N GLU A 806 22.66 61.47 -6.92
CA GLU A 806 21.25 61.11 -6.89
C GLU A 806 20.91 60.18 -5.72
N TYR A 807 21.73 59.16 -5.50
CA TYR A 807 21.55 58.19 -4.41
C TYR A 807 21.86 58.81 -3.06
N ALA A 808 22.92 59.61 -2.96
CA ALA A 808 23.25 60.36 -1.75
C ALA A 808 22.10 61.30 -1.35
N GLN A 809 21.56 62.05 -2.32
CA GLN A 809 20.40 62.94 -2.08
C GLN A 809 19.15 62.16 -1.70
N LYS A 810 18.89 61.00 -2.31
CA LYS A 810 17.76 60.13 -1.93
C LYS A 810 17.88 59.63 -0.50
N ILE A 811 19.08 59.23 -0.07
CA ILE A 811 19.36 58.81 1.31
C ILE A 811 19.18 59.99 2.27
N ILE A 812 19.77 61.15 1.97
CA ILE A 812 19.61 62.37 2.78
C ILE A 812 18.13 62.73 2.93
N LYS A 813 17.38 62.79 1.81
CA LYS A 813 15.93 63.06 1.81
C LYS A 813 15.21 62.06 2.71
N SER A 814 15.47 60.76 2.57
CA SER A 814 14.82 59.72 3.38
C SER A 814 15.11 59.86 4.89
N ILE A 815 16.37 60.15 5.27
CA ILE A 815 16.74 60.34 6.67
C ILE A 815 16.05 61.60 7.21
N THR A 816 16.04 62.69 6.44
CA THR A 816 15.40 63.95 6.85
C THR A 816 13.89 63.82 6.99
N THR A 817 13.20 63.15 6.06
CA THR A 817 11.75 62.91 6.14
C THR A 817 11.41 62.03 7.34
N THR A 818 12.19 60.98 7.59
CA THR A 818 11.96 60.11 8.76
C THR A 818 12.18 60.85 10.08
N LYS A 819 13.20 61.71 10.17
CA LYS A 819 13.47 62.50 11.38
C LYS A 819 12.45 63.63 11.56
N MET A 820 12.06 64.32 10.49
CA MET A 820 11.00 65.35 10.51
C MET A 820 9.66 64.76 10.95
N ALA A 821 9.26 63.60 10.41
CA ALA A 821 8.06 62.89 10.86
C ALA A 821 8.10 62.60 12.37
N SER A 822 9.21 62.06 12.88
CA SER A 822 9.36 61.79 14.33
C SER A 822 9.28 63.04 15.22
N ALA A 823 9.77 64.18 14.72
CA ALA A 823 9.71 65.47 15.43
C ALA A 823 8.27 66.01 15.45
N ILE A 824 7.54 65.89 14.34
CA ILE A 824 6.13 66.29 14.23
C ILE A 824 5.25 65.45 15.16
N GLU A 825 5.41 64.12 15.17
CA GLU A 825 4.67 63.23 16.07
C GLU A 825 4.89 63.61 17.56
N THR A 826 6.13 63.94 17.92
CA THR A 826 6.47 64.38 19.28
C THR A 826 5.82 65.72 19.63
N ALA A 827 5.76 66.67 18.68
CA ALA A 827 5.12 67.97 18.90
C ALA A 827 3.59 67.88 18.99
N VAL A 828 2.96 66.97 18.24
CA VAL A 828 1.51 66.68 18.29
C VAL A 828 1.11 66.08 19.63
N THR A 829 1.86 65.10 20.14
CA THR A 829 1.57 64.48 21.44
C THR A 829 1.71 65.46 22.61
N GLN A 830 2.65 66.40 22.52
CA GLN A 830 2.85 67.48 23.51
C GLN A 830 1.81 68.62 23.41
N GLY A 831 0.91 68.60 22.42
CA GLY A 831 -0.12 69.63 22.25
C GLY A 831 0.42 71.01 21.83
N ARG A 832 1.64 71.06 21.28
CA ARG A 832 2.28 72.31 20.83
C ARG A 832 1.93 72.70 19.39
N LEU A 833 1.24 71.82 18.67
CA LEU A 833 0.80 72.03 17.30
C LEU A 833 -0.72 72.23 17.24
N ASN A 834 -1.15 73.43 16.84
CA ASN A 834 -2.54 73.77 16.56
C ASN A 834 -2.84 73.66 15.06
N ILE A 835 -4.13 73.58 14.69
CA ILE A 835 -4.57 73.48 13.28
C ILE A 835 -4.04 74.62 12.40
N THR A 836 -3.83 75.81 12.96
CA THR A 836 -3.23 76.96 12.28
C THR A 836 -1.77 76.69 11.88
N GLN A 837 -0.98 76.10 12.78
CA GLN A 837 0.41 75.73 12.50
C GLN A 837 0.50 74.53 11.54
N ILE A 838 -0.51 73.65 11.54
CA ILE A 838 -0.62 72.56 10.56
C ILE A 838 -0.91 73.12 9.15
N ARG A 839 -1.74 74.18 9.05
CA ARG A 839 -1.95 74.92 7.79
C ARG A 839 -0.65 75.59 7.33
N GLU A 840 0.09 76.24 8.24
CA GLU A 840 1.41 76.83 7.93
C GLU A 840 2.42 75.79 7.41
N LEU A 841 2.44 74.58 7.98
CA LEU A 841 3.30 73.49 7.53
C LEU A 841 2.89 72.95 6.15
N LYS A 842 1.58 72.93 5.85
CA LYS A 842 1.05 72.54 4.54
C LYS A 842 1.35 73.60 3.47
N GLU A 843 1.25 74.88 3.84
CA GLU A 843 1.62 76.02 2.98
C GLU A 843 3.13 76.05 2.70
N ALA A 844 3.96 75.54 3.62
CA ALA A 844 5.39 75.34 3.44
C ALA A 844 5.75 74.09 2.59
N ASP A 845 4.77 73.49 1.90
CA ASP A 845 4.91 72.34 0.98
C ASP A 845 5.41 71.05 1.65
N VAL A 846 5.17 70.90 2.96
CA VAL A 846 5.44 69.66 3.69
C VAL A 846 4.28 68.69 3.49
N ASP A 847 4.56 67.51 2.92
CA ASP A 847 3.55 66.46 2.74
C ASP A 847 3.21 65.78 4.08
N LEU A 848 2.27 66.39 4.81
CA LEU A 848 1.81 65.95 6.12
C LEU A 848 0.99 64.65 6.06
N ASP A 849 0.44 64.30 4.89
CA ASP A 849 -0.41 63.13 4.70
C ASP A 849 0.40 61.83 4.72
N SER A 850 1.62 61.88 4.17
CA SER A 850 2.61 60.80 4.24
C SER A 850 3.34 60.73 5.58
N MET A 851 3.48 61.85 6.30
CA MET A 851 4.34 61.97 7.48
C MET A 851 3.62 61.72 8.81
N ILE A 852 2.29 61.83 8.87
CA ILE A 852 1.50 61.68 10.10
C ILE A 852 0.45 60.58 9.94
N SER A 853 0.43 59.63 10.88
CA SER A 853 -0.57 58.54 10.92
C SER A 853 -2.03 59.05 11.04
N GLU A 854 -2.98 58.33 10.44
CA GLU A 854 -4.42 58.66 10.48
C GLU A 854 -4.94 58.83 11.93
N SER A 855 -4.48 57.99 12.86
CA SER A 855 -4.86 58.04 14.28
C SER A 855 -4.43 59.33 14.98
N LEU A 856 -3.26 59.88 14.61
CA LEU A 856 -2.78 61.14 15.19
C LEU A 856 -3.53 62.34 14.60
N ARG A 857 -3.91 62.28 13.31
CA ARG A 857 -4.76 63.27 12.65
C ARG A 857 -6.16 63.32 13.27
N GLU A 858 -6.77 62.16 13.57
CA GLU A 858 -8.04 62.06 14.28
C GLU A 858 -7.95 62.63 15.73
N THR A 859 -6.84 62.38 16.42
CA THR A 859 -6.62 62.90 17.78
C THR A 859 -6.47 64.43 17.78
N LEU A 860 -5.77 64.98 16.78
CA LEU A 860 -5.66 66.43 16.57
C LEU A 860 -7.04 67.04 16.31
N PHE A 861 -7.82 66.45 15.40
CA PHE A 861 -9.19 66.89 15.11
C PHE A 861 -10.06 66.92 16.38
N LYS A 862 -10.05 65.83 17.15
CA LYS A 862 -10.81 65.72 18.41
C LYS A 862 -10.44 66.83 19.41
N LYS A 863 -9.15 67.10 19.61
CA LYS A 863 -8.67 68.17 20.52
C LYS A 863 -9.05 69.56 20.01
N THR A 864 -8.99 69.79 18.70
CA THR A 864 -9.36 71.09 18.12
C THR A 864 -10.85 71.38 18.28
N VAL A 865 -11.71 70.38 18.03
CA VAL A 865 -13.17 70.49 18.23
C VAL A 865 -13.52 70.70 19.71
N ASP A 866 -12.84 69.99 20.62
CA ASP A 866 -13.05 70.14 22.07
C ASP A 866 -12.70 71.55 22.58
N ASN A 867 -11.67 72.17 22.00
CA ASN A 867 -11.31 73.57 22.28
C ASN A 867 -12.36 74.56 21.75
N VAL A 868 -12.95 74.31 20.58
CA VAL A 868 -14.01 75.16 20.00
C VAL A 868 -15.24 75.18 20.90
N PHE A 869 -15.68 74.02 21.42
CA PHE A 869 -16.81 73.91 22.34
C PHE A 869 -16.53 74.48 23.75
N SER A 870 -15.27 74.79 24.09
CA SER A 870 -14.87 75.31 25.41
C SER A 870 -14.41 76.77 25.37
N SER A 871 -14.75 77.50 24.29
CA SER A 871 -14.22 78.85 24.02
C SER A 871 -14.98 79.97 24.74
N GLY A 872 -16.16 79.71 25.31
CA GLY A 872 -17.00 80.66 26.04
C GLY A 872 -17.81 81.62 25.17
N THR A 873 -17.70 81.51 23.84
CA THR A 873 -18.23 82.49 22.86
C THR A 873 -19.63 82.16 22.36
N GLY A 874 -20.02 80.88 22.37
CA GLY A 874 -21.35 80.42 21.95
C GLY A 874 -21.61 80.51 20.44
N GLU A 875 -20.56 80.57 19.64
CA GLU A 875 -20.60 80.55 18.18
C GLU A 875 -19.99 79.24 17.68
N PHE A 876 -20.72 78.54 16.81
CA PHE A 876 -20.30 77.28 16.21
C PHE A 876 -20.43 77.41 14.70
N ASP A 877 -19.31 77.52 14.02
CA ASP A 877 -19.25 77.65 12.56
C ASP A 877 -19.23 76.27 11.90
N GLU A 878 -20.39 75.85 11.40
CA GLU A 878 -20.59 74.52 10.79
C GLU A 878 -19.65 74.27 9.60
N GLU A 879 -19.41 75.28 8.77
CA GLU A 879 -18.55 75.16 7.58
C GLU A 879 -17.07 74.97 7.95
N GLU A 880 -16.60 75.63 9.01
CA GLU A 880 -15.20 75.49 9.43
C GLU A 880 -14.95 74.11 10.07
N VAL A 881 -15.86 73.66 10.94
CA VAL A 881 -15.69 72.42 11.69
C VAL A 881 -15.98 71.17 10.84
N TYR A 882 -16.98 71.21 9.95
CA TYR A 882 -17.36 70.03 9.16
C TYR A 882 -16.68 69.96 7.79
N GLU A 883 -16.20 71.07 7.23
CA GLU A 883 -15.64 71.07 5.87
C GLU A 883 -14.17 71.47 5.83
N LYS A 884 -13.77 72.59 6.45
CA LYS A 884 -12.39 73.10 6.34
C LYS A 884 -11.40 72.27 7.14
N ILE A 885 -11.66 72.03 8.43
CA ILE A 885 -10.73 71.29 9.29
C ILE A 885 -10.55 69.82 8.84
N PRO A 886 -11.62 69.07 8.47
CA PRO A 886 -11.46 67.71 7.95
C PRO A 886 -10.74 67.67 6.60
N ALA A 887 -10.89 68.69 5.74
CA ALA A 887 -10.15 68.79 4.49
C ALA A 887 -8.66 69.12 4.71
N ASP A 888 -8.35 69.94 5.72
CA ASP A 888 -6.96 70.29 6.06
C ASP A 888 -6.19 69.07 6.58
N LEU A 889 -6.83 68.25 7.43
CA LEU A 889 -6.27 67.04 8.03
C LEU A 889 -6.51 65.77 7.19
N ASN A 890 -7.21 65.88 6.06
CA ASN A 890 -7.57 64.77 5.18
C ASN A 890 -8.24 63.59 5.94
N ILE A 891 -9.25 63.92 6.75
CA ILE A 891 -10.09 62.98 7.53
C ILE A 891 -11.45 62.87 6.85
N ASN A 892 -12.05 61.68 6.86
CA ASN A 892 -13.38 61.47 6.30
C ASN A 892 -14.44 62.37 6.99
N LYS A 893 -15.15 63.17 6.18
CA LYS A 893 -16.19 64.12 6.63
C LYS A 893 -17.27 63.44 7.48
N GLU A 894 -17.62 62.20 7.18
CA GLU A 894 -18.64 61.45 7.92
C GLU A 894 -18.16 61.06 9.32
N LYS A 895 -16.92 60.55 9.42
CA LYS A 895 -16.29 60.24 10.72
C LYS A 895 -16.13 61.51 11.57
N ALA A 896 -15.72 62.62 10.94
CA ALA A 896 -15.59 63.91 11.59
C ALA A 896 -16.92 64.39 12.18
N ARG A 897 -18.02 64.27 11.43
CA ARG A 897 -19.39 64.59 11.92
C ARG A 897 -19.80 63.74 13.11
N THR A 898 -19.54 62.43 13.07
CA THR A 898 -19.84 61.53 14.20
C THR A 898 -19.07 61.95 15.46
N VAL A 899 -17.76 62.18 15.34
CA VAL A 899 -16.90 62.59 16.48
C VAL A 899 -17.34 63.93 17.07
N VAL A 900 -17.70 64.91 16.22
CA VAL A 900 -18.24 66.20 16.68
C VAL A 900 -19.57 66.01 17.40
N SER A 901 -20.47 65.16 16.89
CA SER A 901 -21.77 64.91 17.51
C SER A 901 -21.68 64.20 18.86
N GLU A 902 -20.74 63.26 19.02
CA GLU A 902 -20.49 62.57 20.29
C GLU A 902 -19.89 63.53 21.33
N LEU A 903 -18.92 64.35 20.91
CA LEU A 903 -18.32 65.36 21.78
C LEU A 903 -19.35 66.40 22.21
N ALA A 904 -20.15 66.93 21.28
CA ALA A 904 -21.20 67.91 21.57
C ALA A 904 -22.21 67.35 22.59
N ARG A 905 -22.72 66.13 22.41
CA ARG A 905 -23.66 65.49 23.37
C ARG A 905 -23.05 65.35 24.77
N SER A 906 -21.79 64.92 24.86
CA SER A 906 -21.11 64.76 26.15
C SER A 906 -20.86 66.10 26.86
N ARG A 907 -20.56 67.15 26.09
CA ARG A 907 -20.28 68.49 26.60
C ARG A 907 -21.55 69.26 26.94
N LEU A 908 -22.67 69.00 26.29
CA LEU A 908 -23.95 69.65 26.54
C LEU A 908 -24.44 69.42 27.98
N SER A 909 -24.40 68.18 28.48
CA SER A 909 -24.72 67.91 29.90
C SER A 909 -23.68 68.52 30.86
N ASN A 910 -22.41 68.43 30.51
CA ASN A 910 -21.32 68.89 31.37
C ASN A 910 -21.27 70.42 31.51
N SER A 911 -21.57 71.16 30.43
CA SER A 911 -21.65 72.62 30.45
C SER A 911 -22.82 73.13 31.29
N LEU A 912 -23.97 72.45 31.29
CA LEU A 912 -25.07 72.75 32.22
C LEU A 912 -24.67 72.49 33.68
N ILE A 913 -24.04 71.35 33.97
CA ILE A 913 -23.54 71.04 35.32
C ILE A 913 -22.52 72.09 35.77
N GLN A 914 -21.63 72.52 34.87
CA GLN A 914 -20.64 73.56 35.13
C GLN A 914 -21.30 74.92 35.36
N ALA A 915 -22.32 75.28 34.58
CA ALA A 915 -23.10 76.50 34.79
C ALA A 915 -23.80 76.51 36.16
N VAL A 916 -24.42 75.40 36.57
CA VAL A 916 -25.05 75.28 37.91
C VAL A 916 -24.00 75.31 39.02
N ALA A 917 -22.85 74.65 38.85
CA ALA A 917 -21.77 74.70 39.83
C ALA A 917 -21.23 76.13 40.01
N LEU A 918 -21.06 76.87 38.90
CA LEU A 918 -20.62 78.26 38.92
C LEU A 918 -21.69 79.22 39.47
N LEU A 919 -22.98 78.91 39.28
CA LEU A 919 -24.11 79.61 39.91
C LEU A 919 -24.02 79.50 41.44
N ARG A 920 -23.79 78.29 41.97
CA ARG A 920 -23.61 78.06 43.42
C ARG A 920 -22.39 78.79 43.98
N GLN A 921 -21.33 78.95 43.16
CA GLN A 921 -20.14 79.74 43.49
C GLN A 921 -20.34 81.26 43.28
N ARG A 922 -21.53 81.72 42.87
CA ARG A 922 -21.88 83.12 42.55
C ARG A 922 -21.04 83.78 41.44
N ASN A 923 -20.34 83.00 40.63
CA ASN A 923 -19.53 83.52 39.53
C ASN A 923 -20.38 83.79 38.27
N ARG A 924 -20.92 85.00 38.16
CA ARG A 924 -21.85 85.39 37.07
C ARG A 924 -21.22 85.33 35.67
N VAL A 925 -19.96 85.71 35.53
CA VAL A 925 -19.28 85.74 34.22
C VAL A 925 -19.01 84.32 33.71
N GLY A 926 -18.56 83.43 34.59
CA GLY A 926 -18.34 82.01 34.24
C GLY A 926 -19.64 81.25 33.95
N VAL A 927 -20.76 81.66 34.56
CA VAL A 927 -22.09 81.14 34.24
C VAL A 927 -22.46 81.52 32.80
N VAL A 928 -22.30 82.79 32.40
CA VAL A 928 -22.62 83.23 31.04
C VAL A 928 -21.73 82.53 29.99
N SER A 929 -20.44 82.35 30.26
CA SER A 929 -19.55 81.62 29.34
C SER A 929 -19.94 80.15 29.19
N SER A 930 -20.26 79.48 30.30
CA SER A 930 -20.69 78.07 30.29
C SER A 930 -22.06 77.89 29.63
N LEU A 931 -22.98 78.87 29.78
CA LEU A 931 -24.27 78.89 29.08
C LEU A 931 -24.10 79.19 27.58
N ASN A 932 -23.12 80.00 27.19
CA ASN A 932 -22.77 80.18 25.79
C ASN A 932 -22.15 78.90 25.20
N ASP A 933 -21.29 78.20 25.94
CA ASP A 933 -20.75 76.89 25.54
C ASP A 933 -21.86 75.84 25.37
N LEU A 934 -22.86 75.86 26.26
CA LEU A 934 -24.06 75.04 26.15
C LEU A 934 -24.83 75.34 24.84
N LEU A 935 -24.97 76.62 24.48
CA LEU A 935 -25.62 77.03 23.23
C LEU A 935 -24.81 76.66 21.98
N ALA A 936 -23.47 76.68 22.03
CA ALA A 936 -22.62 76.18 20.94
C ALA A 936 -22.79 74.66 20.76
N CYS A 937 -22.89 73.91 21.86
CA CYS A 937 -23.15 72.48 21.82
C CYS A 937 -24.55 72.15 21.27
N ASP A 938 -25.59 72.92 21.63
CA ASP A 938 -26.95 72.74 21.11
C ASP A 938 -27.09 73.10 19.63
N LYS A 939 -26.33 74.09 19.15
CA LYS A 939 -26.26 74.39 17.71
C LYS A 939 -25.67 73.22 16.92
N ALA A 940 -24.62 72.59 17.44
CA ALA A 940 -24.00 71.42 16.78
C ALA A 940 -24.90 70.16 16.84
N VAL A 941 -25.69 69.98 17.90
CA VAL A 941 -26.65 68.89 18.06
C VAL A 941 -27.93 69.42 18.73
N PRO A 942 -29.03 69.65 17.98
CA PRO A 942 -30.29 70.13 18.56
C PRO A 942 -30.83 69.10 19.55
N SER A 943 -30.96 69.50 20.81
CA SER A 943 -31.36 68.62 21.91
C SER A 943 -32.77 68.94 22.44
N GLN A 944 -33.40 67.94 23.08
CA GLN A 944 -34.67 68.10 23.81
C GLN A 944 -34.38 68.73 25.20
N GLN A 945 -35.41 69.24 25.87
CA GLN A 945 -35.29 69.95 27.15
C GLN A 945 -34.40 69.23 28.17
N LEU A 946 -33.48 69.95 28.79
CA LEU A 946 -32.57 69.43 29.80
C LEU A 946 -33.29 69.32 31.14
N SER A 947 -33.36 68.11 31.70
CA SER A 947 -33.96 67.89 33.02
C SER A 947 -32.97 68.21 34.13
N TRP A 948 -33.31 69.13 35.03
CA TRP A 948 -32.58 69.37 36.28
C TRP A 948 -33.54 69.24 37.46
N GLU A 949 -33.06 68.68 38.57
CA GLU A 949 -33.91 68.35 39.73
C GLU A 949 -34.45 69.59 40.46
N VAL A 950 -33.73 70.71 40.40
CA VAL A 950 -34.12 71.97 41.07
C VAL A 950 -34.51 73.03 40.02
N PRO A 951 -35.80 73.29 39.81
CA PRO A 951 -36.26 74.23 38.79
C PRO A 951 -35.95 75.70 39.13
N GLU A 952 -35.72 76.02 40.41
CA GLU A 952 -35.33 77.35 40.87
C GLU A 952 -33.92 77.74 40.41
N GLU A 953 -32.96 76.80 40.42
CA GLU A 953 -31.60 77.05 39.93
C GLU A 953 -31.58 77.33 38.42
N LEU A 954 -32.50 76.73 37.65
CA LEU A 954 -32.66 76.99 36.21
C LEU A 954 -33.24 78.38 35.95
N ALA A 955 -34.20 78.82 36.78
CA ALA A 955 -34.75 80.17 36.73
C ALA A 955 -33.70 81.24 37.09
N ASP A 956 -32.82 80.94 38.04
CA ASP A 956 -31.71 81.81 38.43
C ASP A 956 -30.63 81.89 37.33
N LEU A 957 -30.30 80.78 36.66
CA LEU A 957 -29.43 80.79 35.47
C LEU A 957 -30.02 81.65 34.35
N TYR A 958 -31.32 81.50 34.08
CA TYR A 958 -32.02 82.26 33.06
C TYR A 958 -32.06 83.76 33.37
N THR A 959 -32.25 84.16 34.64
CA THR A 959 -32.22 85.58 35.04
C THR A 959 -30.81 86.18 35.00
N ILE A 960 -29.77 85.44 35.35
CA ILE A 960 -28.39 85.90 35.20
C ILE A 960 -28.04 86.09 33.73
N TYR A 961 -28.48 85.19 32.86
CA TYR A 961 -28.28 85.32 31.43
C TYR A 961 -29.09 86.48 30.83
N LEU A 962 -30.35 86.69 31.26
CA LEU A 962 -31.16 87.86 30.90
C LEU A 962 -30.48 89.19 31.24
N LYS A 963 -29.82 89.27 32.39
CA LYS A 963 -29.08 90.47 32.83
C LYS A 963 -27.80 90.75 32.02
N SER A 964 -27.38 89.82 31.15
CA SER A 964 -26.20 89.96 30.31
C SER A 964 -26.50 90.43 28.88
N ASP A 965 -27.74 90.90 28.62
CA ASP A 965 -28.25 91.36 27.32
C ASP A 965 -27.89 90.45 26.10
N PRO A 966 -28.26 89.15 26.12
CA PRO A 966 -27.97 88.27 24.99
C PRO A 966 -28.92 88.52 23.81
N ALA A 967 -28.49 88.11 22.61
CA ALA A 967 -29.33 88.15 21.42
C ALA A 967 -30.67 87.41 21.67
N PRO A 968 -31.81 87.95 21.18
CA PRO A 968 -33.14 87.42 21.50
C PRO A 968 -33.32 85.97 21.05
N GLU A 969 -32.63 85.56 19.99
CA GLU A 969 -32.59 84.17 19.51
C GLU A 969 -31.90 83.23 20.52
N LYS A 970 -30.73 83.60 21.04
CA LYS A 970 -29.99 82.83 22.05
C LYS A 970 -30.79 82.72 23.36
N LEU A 971 -31.46 83.80 23.76
CA LEU A 971 -32.37 83.82 24.92
C LEU A 971 -33.57 82.88 24.76
N SER A 972 -34.26 82.94 23.62
CA SER A 972 -35.43 82.10 23.36
C SER A 972 -35.07 80.61 23.30
N ARG A 973 -33.91 80.30 22.72
CA ARG A 973 -33.41 78.93 22.65
C ARG A 973 -32.96 78.43 24.02
N LEU A 974 -32.29 79.25 24.82
CA LEU A 974 -31.94 78.90 26.19
C LEU A 974 -33.19 78.68 27.05
N GLN A 975 -34.23 79.51 26.89
CA GLN A 975 -35.52 79.33 27.57
C GLN A 975 -36.15 77.97 27.25
N TYR A 976 -36.11 77.57 25.98
CA TYR A 976 -36.58 76.25 25.54
C TYR A 976 -35.75 75.12 26.15
N LEU A 977 -34.41 75.24 26.16
CA LEU A 977 -33.51 74.21 26.68
C LEU A 977 -33.63 74.01 28.19
N LEU A 978 -33.86 75.09 28.95
CA LEU A 978 -34.07 75.03 30.41
C LEU A 978 -35.51 74.65 30.81
N GLY A 979 -36.43 74.49 29.85
CA GLY A 979 -37.80 74.05 30.12
C GLY A 979 -38.66 75.04 30.91
N ILE A 980 -38.39 76.36 30.81
CA ILE A 980 -39.10 77.39 31.57
C ILE A 980 -40.39 77.80 30.83
N ASN A 981 -41.55 77.65 31.49
CA ASN A 981 -42.85 78.04 30.93
C ASN A 981 -42.91 79.54 30.58
N ASP A 982 -43.64 79.89 29.53
CA ASP A 982 -43.75 81.28 29.04
C ASP A 982 -44.28 82.25 30.09
N SER A 983 -45.19 81.80 30.97
CA SER A 983 -45.70 82.60 32.08
C SER A 983 -44.64 82.91 33.14
N THR A 984 -43.76 81.94 33.45
CA THR A 984 -42.67 82.09 34.41
C THR A 984 -41.51 82.92 33.83
N ALA A 985 -41.21 82.76 32.54
CA ALA A 985 -40.23 83.58 31.84
C ALA A 985 -40.68 85.05 31.74
N ALA A 986 -41.98 85.31 31.50
CA ALA A 986 -42.56 86.64 31.50
C ALA A 986 -42.49 87.31 32.89
N ALA A 987 -42.82 86.57 33.96
CA ALA A 987 -42.72 87.06 35.34
C ALA A 987 -41.27 87.38 35.74
N LEU A 988 -40.29 86.60 35.30
CA LEU A 988 -38.87 86.85 35.55
C LEU A 988 -38.34 88.05 34.76
N ARG A 989 -38.85 88.31 33.55
CA ARG A 989 -38.56 89.53 32.78
C ARG A 989 -39.14 90.77 33.47
N GLU A 990 -40.40 90.74 33.89
CA GLU A 990 -41.07 91.86 34.58
C GLU A 990 -40.42 92.17 35.96
N ARG A 991 -39.95 91.13 36.67
CA ARG A 991 -39.18 91.30 37.92
C ARG A 991 -37.78 91.84 37.68
N GLY A 992 -37.17 91.54 36.53
CA GLY A 992 -35.91 92.14 36.07
C GLY A 992 -36.07 93.64 35.81
N ASP A 993 -37.18 94.05 35.18
CA ASP A 993 -37.46 95.46 34.87
C ASP A 993 -37.80 96.30 36.12
N ARG A 994 -38.47 95.73 37.14
CA ARG A 994 -38.76 96.46 38.40
C ARG A 994 -37.52 96.73 39.27
N LEU A 995 -36.38 96.10 38.99
CA LEU A 995 -35.10 96.37 39.67
C LEU A 995 -34.29 97.48 38.99
N LEU A 996 -34.77 98.06 37.89
CA LEU A 996 -34.11 99.17 37.20
C LEU A 996 -34.44 100.56 37.78
N ASP A 997 -35.39 100.68 38.74
CA ASP A 997 -35.88 101.98 39.26
C ASP A 997 -35.77 102.19 40.79
N VAL A 998 -35.05 101.34 41.54
CA VAL A 998 -34.76 101.58 42.97
C VAL A 998 -33.27 101.78 43.19
N THR A 999 -32.89 103.07 43.25
CA THR A 999 -31.83 103.70 44.04
C THR A 999 -30.65 102.84 44.53
N ALA A 1000 -29.46 103.36 44.23
CA ALA A 1000 -28.24 103.22 45.00
C ALA A 1000 -28.48 103.20 46.51
N GLU A 1001 -27.87 102.23 47.20
CA GLU A 1001 -27.15 102.43 48.46
C GLU A 1001 -26.23 101.22 48.69
N GLU A 1002 -24.99 101.53 49.04
CA GLU A 1002 -23.89 100.62 49.31
C GLU A 1002 -24.18 99.82 50.60
N GLU A 1003 -23.84 98.53 50.62
CA GLU A 1003 -23.38 97.90 51.86
C GLU A 1003 -22.10 97.11 51.58
N GLU A 1004 -21.01 97.79 51.94
CA GLU A 1004 -19.71 97.23 52.27
C GLU A 1004 -19.88 96.13 53.33
N PHE A 1005 -19.61 94.88 52.98
CA PHE A 1005 -19.34 93.83 53.97
C PHE A 1005 -17.87 93.44 53.88
N VAL A 1006 -17.11 93.92 54.86
CA VAL A 1006 -15.80 93.39 55.25
C VAL A 1006 -15.99 91.95 55.72
N PHE A 1007 -15.34 91.01 55.05
CA PHE A 1007 -14.66 89.86 55.66
C PHE A 1007 -13.47 89.43 54.82
#